data_AF-A0A5Q4GQI3-F1
#
_entry.id   AF-A0A5Q4GQI3-F1
#
_cell.length_a   1.000
_cell.length_b   1.000
_cell.length_c   1.000
_cell.angle_alpha   90.00
_cell.angle_beta   90.00
_cell.angle_gamma   90.00
#
_symmetry.space_group_name_H-M   'P 1'
#
loop_
_entity.id
_entity.type
_entity.pdbx_description
1 polymer ?
#
loop_
_entity_poly.entity_id
_entity_poly.type
_entity_poly.pdbx_seq_one_letter_code
_entity_poly.pdbx_strand_id
1 'polypeptide(L)'
;MLRFLTFAVLLSVAWLTGFPSIAADSPLQTLLDVVPERVDTISARQTEQLETYAAQLDEWASLQWWEEGQPETIVQTVRLLVDLKADIDAAKDRMLQMRIELGQLTSEESNHAVLRHYLRSTSALIDLSGRLRARLSDVIQAAAYFLDQHPDHYEQMLQVLIDRRVDIGAIVMSFMLFDPPPDSGYVGFTAAEKYRVLQLINLTHQADLVPTVAQFIRVEENPALVVIAAELLRRLGLPQKPRPGTDPKLPEPAMLADELAGILNRIEPQRLSDALRDNRRDLLSWLDQRHRRGIVEEVYRLGRLELRPGDWLLMRNPSPYNRFTNLSPGLFTHVGVVAAEVGSDGIRRFVIVDLPERSATVPATTVDVYLQRTLHFFFVRHEDPEVGRRMGQAAAAMIDNPAQFDLTFQTHRIQQLRDQPLDDRLIHTYCAGFLLICAQHASRPRDEFFPFVESPAGGHTASNLETMGLSIGEDFISPTGAIFSPRMRIVGRREPMYDPAREVQEAIYDAFAARMISHPLNPSPDLRQALRQQLAAMAKDKPWLTRALARVNQVSEQMDLEAAAKAATVIEILDQIVQSSLQEFTAAHSAIVAAPLEDAARAQMNAEQIARIQAYQARHPELVQQWTARTISARDLRMQLVNHYVQLGQQQLDARFFAE
;
A
#
# COMPACT_ATOMS: atom_id res chain seq x y z
N MET A 1 -18.57 -8.87 -11.78
CA MET A 1 -17.15 -8.61 -11.45
C MET A 1 -16.25 -9.80 -11.82
N LEU A 2 -16.55 -11.04 -11.39
CA LEU A 2 -15.84 -12.25 -11.83
C LEU A 2 -15.81 -12.47 -13.36
N ARG A 3 -16.93 -12.21 -14.06
CA ARG A 3 -17.00 -12.33 -15.54
C ARG A 3 -16.12 -11.32 -16.30
N PHE A 4 -15.76 -10.19 -15.70
CA PHE A 4 -14.90 -9.18 -16.33
C PHE A 4 -13.41 -9.46 -16.10
N LEU A 5 -13.03 -10.00 -14.94
CA LEU A 5 -11.65 -10.38 -14.65
C LEU A 5 -11.19 -11.59 -15.46
N THR A 6 -12.10 -12.52 -15.74
CA THR A 6 -11.79 -13.75 -16.50
C THR A 6 -11.62 -13.46 -18.00
N PHE A 7 -12.39 -12.51 -18.56
CA PHE A 7 -12.42 -12.27 -20.01
C PHE A 7 -11.34 -11.29 -20.52
N ALA A 8 -10.95 -10.30 -19.72
CA ALA A 8 -9.88 -9.37 -20.09
C ALA A 8 -8.48 -10.00 -20.01
N VAL A 9 -8.30 -11.03 -19.17
CA VAL A 9 -7.02 -11.74 -18.97
C VAL A 9 -6.83 -12.92 -19.94
N LEU A 10 -7.91 -13.54 -20.43
CA LEU A 10 -7.84 -14.56 -21.50
C LEU A 10 -7.18 -14.03 -22.79
N LEU A 11 -7.29 -12.72 -23.06
CA LEU A 11 -6.68 -12.07 -24.22
C LEU A 11 -5.18 -11.78 -24.07
N SER A 12 -4.65 -11.62 -22.86
CA SER A 12 -3.21 -11.35 -22.64
C SER A 12 -2.36 -12.62 -22.57
N VAL A 13 -2.94 -13.75 -22.15
CA VAL A 13 -2.20 -15.02 -21.96
C VAL A 13 -2.01 -15.80 -23.28
N ALA A 14 -2.97 -15.73 -24.21
CA ALA A 14 -2.94 -16.49 -25.47
C ALA A 14 -1.98 -15.96 -26.55
N TRP A 15 -1.23 -14.87 -26.29
CA TRP A 15 -0.48 -14.13 -27.34
C TRP A 15 1.03 -14.07 -27.14
N LEU A 16 1.60 -14.77 -26.14
CA LEU A 16 3.03 -14.72 -25.78
C LEU A 16 3.89 -15.86 -26.38
N THR A 17 3.43 -16.53 -27.45
CA THR A 17 4.24 -17.55 -28.15
C THR A 17 5.33 -16.88 -29.00
N GLY A 18 6.56 -16.81 -28.50
CA GLY A 18 7.70 -16.28 -29.26
C GLY A 18 8.95 -15.92 -28.45
N PHE A 19 8.94 -16.01 -27.12
CA PHE A 19 10.11 -15.71 -26.31
C PHE A 19 11.02 -16.94 -26.13
N PRO A 20 12.35 -16.78 -26.18
CA PRO A 20 13.29 -17.89 -25.98
C PRO A 20 13.13 -18.52 -24.58
N SER A 21 13.42 -19.82 -24.49
CA SER A 21 13.51 -20.58 -23.23
C SER A 21 14.42 -19.90 -22.19
N ILE A 22 14.17 -20.17 -20.90
CA ILE A 22 14.98 -19.81 -19.70
C ILE A 22 16.33 -19.18 -20.07
N ALA A 23 16.41 -17.86 -19.96
CA ALA A 23 17.61 -17.10 -20.33
C ALA A 23 18.82 -17.54 -19.48
N ALA A 24 20.02 -17.44 -20.06
CA ALA A 24 21.30 -17.71 -19.40
C ALA A 24 21.51 -16.88 -18.11
N ASP A 25 22.52 -17.28 -17.34
CA ASP A 25 22.99 -16.77 -16.03
C ASP A 25 22.23 -15.56 -15.48
N SER A 26 21.47 -15.79 -14.41
CA SER A 26 20.73 -14.75 -13.70
C SER A 26 21.68 -13.68 -13.14
N PRO A 27 21.38 -12.37 -13.27
CA PRO A 27 22.17 -11.31 -12.64
C PRO A 27 21.96 -11.23 -11.12
N LEU A 28 21.24 -12.18 -10.52
CA LEU A 28 20.95 -12.21 -9.09
C LEU A 28 22.21 -12.12 -8.24
N GLN A 29 23.23 -12.95 -8.50
CA GLN A 29 24.44 -12.93 -7.67
C GLN A 29 25.15 -11.58 -7.75
N THR A 30 25.27 -11.00 -8.95
CA THR A 30 25.84 -9.66 -9.16
C THR A 30 25.10 -8.59 -8.37
N LEU A 31 23.77 -8.64 -8.31
CA LEU A 31 22.97 -7.75 -7.48
C LEU A 31 23.26 -7.99 -6.00
N LEU A 32 23.22 -9.24 -5.54
CA LEU A 32 23.44 -9.59 -4.13
C LEU A 32 24.83 -9.16 -3.63
N ASP A 33 25.85 -9.27 -4.47
CA ASP A 33 27.23 -8.88 -4.16
C ASP A 33 27.42 -7.37 -3.93
N VAL A 34 26.51 -6.53 -4.45
CA VAL A 34 26.54 -5.07 -4.23
C VAL A 34 25.58 -4.60 -3.14
N VAL A 35 24.76 -5.48 -2.57
CA VAL A 35 23.90 -5.15 -1.43
C VAL A 35 24.79 -4.86 -0.22
N PRO A 36 24.74 -3.66 0.37
CA PRO A 36 25.56 -3.35 1.53
C PRO A 36 25.29 -4.30 2.71
N GLU A 37 26.34 -4.87 3.29
CA GLU A 37 26.22 -5.76 4.45
C GLU A 37 26.45 -5.03 5.78
N ARG A 38 27.04 -3.82 5.73
CA ARG A 38 27.42 -3.02 6.88
C ARG A 38 27.25 -1.53 6.59
N VAL A 39 26.96 -0.75 7.62
CA VAL A 39 26.75 0.71 7.52
C VAL A 39 27.92 1.44 6.85
N ASP A 40 29.17 1.05 7.15
CA ASP A 40 30.38 1.69 6.62
C ASP A 40 30.63 1.44 5.13
N THR A 41 29.91 0.49 4.52
CA THR A 41 30.02 0.22 3.09
C THR A 41 29.11 1.12 2.26
N ILE A 42 28.00 1.59 2.84
CA ILE A 42 26.95 2.35 2.15
C ILE A 42 27.54 3.62 1.52
N SER A 43 27.45 3.71 0.19
CA SER A 43 28.01 4.80 -0.58
C SER A 43 27.20 5.11 -1.84
N ALA A 44 27.45 6.28 -2.44
CA ALA A 44 26.83 6.68 -3.71
C ALA A 44 27.05 5.65 -4.82
N ARG A 45 28.32 5.24 -5.02
CA ARG A 45 28.69 4.26 -6.04
C ARG A 45 27.97 2.93 -5.85
N GLN A 46 27.92 2.39 -4.63
CA GLN A 46 27.22 1.14 -4.37
C GLN A 46 25.72 1.27 -4.61
N THR A 47 25.12 2.39 -4.20
CA THR A 47 23.69 2.66 -4.44
C THR A 47 23.37 2.66 -5.94
N GLU A 48 24.17 3.35 -6.75
CA GLU A 48 23.99 3.40 -8.22
C GLU A 48 24.16 2.02 -8.88
N GLN A 49 25.14 1.23 -8.42
CA GLN A 49 25.33 -0.14 -8.88
C GLN A 49 24.13 -1.03 -8.52
N LEU A 50 23.64 -0.94 -7.28
CA LEU A 50 22.47 -1.69 -6.82
C LEU A 50 21.22 -1.34 -7.64
N GLU A 51 20.94 -0.05 -7.83
CA GLU A 51 19.79 0.40 -8.64
C GLU A 51 19.90 -0.13 -10.09
N THR A 52 21.10 -0.11 -10.67
CA THR A 52 21.36 -0.63 -12.01
C THR A 52 21.13 -2.14 -12.10
N TYR A 53 21.70 -2.93 -11.19
CA TYR A 53 21.55 -4.38 -11.20
C TYR A 53 20.14 -4.83 -10.82
N ALA A 54 19.43 -4.06 -9.99
CA ALA A 54 18.02 -4.31 -9.70
C ALA A 54 17.17 -4.15 -10.98
N ALA A 55 17.42 -3.12 -11.78
CA ALA A 55 16.74 -2.93 -13.06
C ALA A 55 17.04 -4.06 -14.07
N GLN A 56 18.30 -4.50 -14.15
CA GLN A 56 18.71 -5.63 -15.01
C GLN A 56 18.07 -6.94 -14.58
N LEU A 57 17.96 -7.20 -13.27
CA LEU A 57 17.32 -8.41 -12.77
C LEU A 57 15.80 -8.40 -13.02
N ASP A 58 15.15 -7.25 -12.84
CA ASP A 58 13.74 -7.04 -13.18
C ASP A 58 13.48 -7.29 -14.68
N GLU A 59 14.39 -6.84 -15.55
CA GLU A 59 14.35 -7.15 -16.99
C GLU A 59 14.52 -8.64 -17.26
N TRP A 60 15.58 -9.27 -16.72
CA TRP A 60 15.83 -10.71 -16.88
C TRP A 60 14.65 -11.57 -16.39
N ALA A 61 14.05 -11.22 -15.25
CA ALA A 61 12.90 -11.93 -14.67
C ALA A 61 11.64 -11.83 -15.57
N SER A 62 11.48 -10.73 -16.29
CA SER A 62 10.36 -10.53 -17.21
C SER A 62 10.46 -11.37 -18.48
N LEU A 63 11.68 -11.74 -18.87
CA LEU A 63 11.94 -12.61 -20.01
C LEU A 63 11.76 -14.09 -19.67
N GLN A 64 11.65 -14.44 -18.37
CA GLN A 64 11.40 -15.82 -17.96
C GLN A 64 9.97 -16.22 -18.34
N TRP A 65 9.87 -17.13 -19.29
CA TRP A 65 8.63 -17.71 -19.80
C TRP A 65 8.90 -19.15 -20.26
N TRP A 66 7.84 -19.90 -20.55
CA TRP A 66 7.92 -21.27 -21.05
C TRP A 66 7.49 -21.37 -22.51
N GLU A 67 7.93 -22.44 -23.15
CA GLU A 67 7.39 -22.87 -24.43
C GLU A 67 6.03 -23.58 -24.21
N GLU A 68 5.05 -23.28 -25.05
CA GLU A 68 3.74 -23.94 -24.98
C GLU A 68 3.87 -25.46 -25.22
N GLY A 69 3.03 -26.23 -24.52
CA GLY A 69 2.98 -27.70 -24.64
C GLY A 69 4.02 -28.47 -23.81
N GLN A 70 4.81 -27.79 -22.98
CA GLN A 70 5.76 -28.42 -22.04
C GLN A 70 5.38 -28.12 -20.59
N PRO A 71 4.46 -28.89 -19.97
CA PRO A 71 3.96 -28.58 -18.62
C PRO A 71 5.05 -28.60 -17.53
N GLU A 72 6.13 -29.36 -17.72
CA GLU A 72 7.26 -29.40 -16.80
C GLU A 72 7.99 -28.05 -16.72
N THR A 73 8.15 -27.35 -17.84
CA THR A 73 8.87 -26.07 -17.90
C THR A 73 8.05 -24.93 -17.29
N ILE A 74 6.72 -25.04 -17.30
CA ILE A 74 5.81 -24.14 -16.58
C ILE A 74 6.11 -24.18 -15.08
N VAL A 75 6.10 -25.39 -14.49
CA VAL A 75 6.34 -25.57 -13.05
C VAL A 75 7.76 -25.13 -12.67
N GLN A 76 8.76 -25.40 -13.52
CA GLN A 76 10.14 -24.93 -13.32
C GLN A 76 10.25 -23.41 -13.33
N THR A 77 9.55 -22.72 -14.26
CA THR A 77 9.53 -21.26 -14.33
C THR A 77 8.91 -20.65 -13.07
N VAL A 78 7.77 -21.19 -12.60
CA VAL A 78 7.15 -20.75 -11.33
C VAL A 78 8.13 -20.92 -10.18
N ARG A 79 8.80 -22.07 -10.06
CA ARG A 79 9.79 -22.33 -9.01
C ARG A 79 10.96 -21.35 -9.04
N LEU A 80 11.52 -21.12 -10.23
CA LEU A 80 12.62 -20.18 -10.44
C LEU A 80 12.28 -18.78 -9.93
N LEU A 81 11.12 -18.25 -10.30
CA LEU A 81 10.70 -16.91 -9.89
C LEU A 81 10.34 -16.83 -8.40
N VAL A 82 9.82 -17.92 -7.82
CA VAL A 82 9.55 -18.01 -6.38
C VAL A 82 10.85 -17.95 -5.58
N ASP A 83 11.85 -18.75 -5.97
CA ASP A 83 13.14 -18.77 -5.29
C ASP A 83 13.87 -17.41 -5.49
N LEU A 84 13.82 -16.83 -6.70
CA LEU A 84 14.35 -15.49 -6.97
C LEU A 84 13.76 -14.42 -6.04
N LYS A 85 12.43 -14.38 -5.89
CA LYS A 85 11.79 -13.42 -5.00
C LYS A 85 12.22 -13.62 -3.55
N ALA A 86 12.35 -14.87 -3.10
CA ALA A 86 12.76 -15.17 -1.74
C ALA A 86 14.17 -14.64 -1.43
N ASP A 87 15.10 -14.73 -2.39
CA ASP A 87 16.47 -14.19 -2.23
C ASP A 87 16.49 -12.66 -2.14
N ILE A 88 15.67 -11.98 -2.95
CA ILE A 88 15.52 -10.52 -2.88
C ILE A 88 14.85 -10.08 -1.57
N ASP A 89 13.86 -10.82 -1.09
CA ASP A 89 13.23 -10.56 0.21
C ASP A 89 14.23 -10.71 1.35
N ALA A 90 15.10 -11.72 1.30
CA ALA A 90 16.16 -11.91 2.29
C ALA A 90 17.18 -10.76 2.25
N ALA A 91 17.57 -10.28 1.06
CA ALA A 91 18.47 -9.13 0.92
C ALA A 91 17.84 -7.84 1.48
N LYS A 92 16.57 -7.60 1.15
CA LYS A 92 15.76 -6.50 1.69
C LYS A 92 15.68 -6.54 3.21
N ASP A 93 15.50 -7.73 3.80
CA ASP A 93 15.43 -7.91 5.26
C ASP A 93 16.74 -7.60 5.96
N ARG A 94 17.87 -7.99 5.35
CA ARG A 94 19.20 -7.60 5.85
C ARG A 94 19.40 -6.09 5.80
N MET A 95 19.01 -5.43 4.71
CA MET A 95 19.05 -3.95 4.64
C MET A 95 18.22 -3.32 5.75
N LEU A 96 16.96 -3.73 5.90
CA LEU A 96 16.07 -3.19 6.93
C LEU A 96 16.59 -3.42 8.36
N GLN A 97 17.40 -4.44 8.59
CA GLN A 97 18.01 -4.68 9.89
C GLN A 97 19.11 -3.66 10.22
N MET A 98 19.87 -3.18 9.23
CA MET A 98 20.92 -2.16 9.43
C MET A 98 20.40 -0.81 9.93
N ARG A 99 19.09 -0.54 9.80
CA ARG A 99 18.47 0.69 10.32
C ARG A 99 18.79 0.96 11.81
N ILE A 100 18.98 -0.11 12.59
CA ILE A 100 19.26 -0.01 14.04
C ILE A 100 20.66 0.55 14.28
N GLU A 101 21.65 0.09 13.50
CA GLU A 101 23.02 0.62 13.56
C GLU A 101 23.07 2.05 13.02
N LEU A 102 22.34 2.32 11.94
CA LEU A 102 22.22 3.68 11.40
C LEU A 102 21.66 4.65 12.43
N GLY A 103 20.64 4.26 13.20
CA GLY A 103 20.05 5.08 14.27
C GLY A 103 21.00 5.48 15.40
N GLN A 104 22.21 4.93 15.44
CA GLN A 104 23.27 5.27 16.40
C GLN A 104 24.26 6.31 15.86
N LEU A 105 24.15 6.69 14.59
CA LEU A 105 24.99 7.73 13.98
C LEU A 105 24.68 9.11 14.58
N THR A 106 25.68 9.97 14.63
CA THR A 106 25.50 11.38 15.04
C THR A 106 24.77 12.18 13.95
N SER A 107 24.14 13.30 14.28
CA SER A 107 23.41 14.16 13.32
C SER A 107 24.32 15.01 12.41
N GLU A 108 25.51 14.52 12.06
CA GLU A 108 26.44 15.18 11.15
C GLU A 108 25.99 15.06 9.68
N GLU A 109 26.40 16.01 8.82
CA GLU A 109 26.03 16.02 7.39
C GLU A 109 26.55 14.78 6.64
N SER A 110 27.74 14.30 7.00
CA SER A 110 28.32 13.06 6.47
C SER A 110 27.40 11.86 6.72
N ASN A 111 26.77 11.78 7.90
CA ASN A 111 25.86 10.72 8.26
C ASN A 111 24.52 10.83 7.52
N HIS A 112 24.04 12.06 7.25
CA HIS A 112 22.86 12.27 6.40
C HIS A 112 23.07 11.75 4.98
N ALA A 113 24.27 11.91 4.40
CA ALA A 113 24.58 11.31 3.10
C ALA A 113 24.45 9.78 3.12
N VAL A 114 24.98 9.12 4.16
CA VAL A 114 24.85 7.66 4.35
C VAL A 114 23.37 7.25 4.48
N LEU A 115 22.57 7.97 5.27
CA LEU A 115 21.14 7.70 5.43
C LEU A 115 20.37 7.81 4.10
N ARG A 116 20.69 8.81 3.27
CA ARG A 116 20.07 8.93 1.93
C ARG A 116 20.39 7.74 1.02
N HIS A 117 21.64 7.31 0.99
CA HIS A 117 22.08 6.15 0.21
C HIS A 117 21.46 4.85 0.70
N TYR A 118 21.32 4.70 2.02
CA TYR A 118 20.58 3.60 2.64
C TYR A 118 19.10 3.60 2.20
N LEU A 119 18.42 4.73 2.28
CA LEU A 119 17.01 4.85 1.92
C LEU A 119 16.78 4.52 0.44
N ARG A 120 17.62 5.05 -0.45
CA ARG A 120 17.60 4.72 -1.89
C ARG A 120 17.78 3.22 -2.16
N SER A 121 18.82 2.63 -1.58
CA SER A 121 19.11 1.20 -1.73
C SER A 121 17.97 0.32 -1.22
N THR A 122 17.40 0.70 -0.07
CA THR A 122 16.26 -0.01 0.53
C THR A 122 15.00 0.12 -0.33
N SER A 123 14.70 1.32 -0.84
CA SER A 123 13.58 1.54 -1.76
C SER A 123 13.73 0.73 -3.05
N ALA A 124 14.93 0.68 -3.64
CA ALA A 124 15.20 -0.11 -4.84
C ALA A 124 14.90 -1.61 -4.63
N LEU A 125 15.32 -2.19 -3.51
CA LEU A 125 15.01 -3.59 -3.17
C LEU A 125 13.52 -3.82 -2.87
N ILE A 126 12.87 -2.87 -2.19
CA ILE A 126 11.42 -2.91 -1.95
C ILE A 126 10.65 -2.92 -3.28
N ASP A 127 11.04 -2.04 -4.20
CA ASP A 127 10.36 -1.86 -5.48
C ASP A 127 10.61 -3.07 -6.39
N LEU A 128 11.84 -3.59 -6.45
CA LEU A 128 12.16 -4.84 -7.12
C LEU A 128 11.34 -6.02 -6.57
N SER A 129 11.28 -6.17 -5.24
CA SER A 129 10.45 -7.20 -4.59
C SER A 129 8.99 -7.08 -5.00
N GLY A 130 8.44 -5.85 -5.06
CA GLY A 130 7.07 -5.61 -5.50
C GLY A 130 6.83 -5.97 -6.97
N ARG A 131 7.77 -5.64 -7.86
CA ARG A 131 7.73 -5.99 -9.29
C ARG A 131 7.80 -7.50 -9.51
N LEU A 132 8.70 -8.20 -8.81
CA LEU A 132 8.79 -9.66 -8.83
C LEU A 132 7.52 -10.33 -8.31
N ARG A 133 6.88 -9.76 -7.28
CA ARG A 133 5.59 -10.23 -6.76
C ARG A 133 4.47 -10.09 -7.82
N ALA A 134 4.40 -8.96 -8.52
CA ALA A 134 3.46 -8.77 -9.61
C ALA A 134 3.72 -9.75 -10.77
N ARG A 135 4.99 -9.93 -11.16
CA ARG A 135 5.38 -10.90 -12.19
C ARG A 135 4.99 -12.33 -11.82
N LEU A 136 5.20 -12.72 -10.57
CA LEU A 136 4.77 -14.01 -10.05
C LEU A 136 3.25 -14.18 -10.12
N SER A 137 2.48 -13.12 -9.85
CA SER A 137 1.02 -13.15 -10.03
C SER A 137 0.64 -13.55 -11.46
N ASP A 138 1.21 -12.86 -12.44
CA ASP A 138 0.93 -13.08 -13.86
C ASP A 138 1.34 -14.49 -14.31
N VAL A 139 2.54 -14.92 -13.90
CA VAL A 139 3.09 -16.24 -14.24
C VAL A 139 2.26 -17.36 -13.61
N ILE A 140 1.88 -17.26 -12.33
CA ILE A 140 1.04 -18.28 -11.68
C ILE A 140 -0.34 -18.33 -12.33
N GLN A 141 -0.92 -17.18 -12.69
CA GLN A 141 -2.22 -17.13 -13.34
C GLN A 141 -2.19 -17.80 -14.72
N ALA A 142 -1.19 -17.49 -15.53
CA ALA A 142 -1.00 -18.15 -16.83
C ALA A 142 -0.71 -19.65 -16.67
N ALA A 143 0.15 -20.02 -15.71
CA ALA A 143 0.45 -21.42 -15.41
C ALA A 143 -0.80 -22.20 -15.02
N ALA A 144 -1.67 -21.65 -14.16
CA ALA A 144 -2.93 -22.28 -13.80
C ALA A 144 -3.83 -22.55 -15.01
N TYR A 145 -3.87 -21.64 -15.98
CA TYR A 145 -4.63 -21.84 -17.22
C TYR A 145 -4.05 -22.98 -18.09
N PHE A 146 -2.75 -22.96 -18.35
CA PHE A 146 -2.12 -23.96 -19.22
C PHE A 146 -2.03 -25.35 -18.58
N LEU A 147 -1.90 -25.42 -17.25
CA LEU A 147 -1.81 -26.67 -16.51
C LEU A 147 -3.18 -27.29 -16.19
N ASP A 148 -4.30 -26.63 -16.50
CA ASP A 148 -5.65 -27.17 -16.27
C ASP A 148 -5.86 -28.53 -16.95
N GLN A 149 -5.25 -28.72 -18.13
CA GLN A 149 -5.27 -29.99 -18.87
C GLN A 149 -4.23 -31.01 -18.39
N HIS A 150 -3.41 -30.66 -17.39
CA HIS A 150 -2.30 -31.46 -16.87
C HIS A 150 -2.36 -31.57 -15.32
N PRO A 151 -3.30 -32.34 -14.76
CA PRO A 151 -3.58 -32.36 -13.32
C PRO A 151 -2.36 -32.63 -12.42
N ASP A 152 -1.49 -33.56 -12.83
CA ASP A 152 -0.29 -33.89 -12.04
C ASP A 152 0.67 -32.70 -11.92
N HIS A 153 0.83 -31.92 -12.99
CA HIS A 153 1.69 -30.73 -13.01
C HIS A 153 1.04 -29.54 -12.32
N TYR A 154 -0.28 -29.40 -12.44
CA TYR A 154 -1.05 -28.43 -11.68
C TYR A 154 -0.87 -28.66 -10.17
N GLU A 155 -1.00 -29.90 -9.72
CA GLU A 155 -0.81 -30.27 -8.32
C GLU A 155 0.64 -30.05 -7.86
N GLN A 156 1.64 -30.32 -8.72
CA GLN A 156 3.03 -29.98 -8.43
C GLN A 156 3.23 -28.47 -8.27
N MET A 157 2.61 -27.64 -9.11
CA MET A 157 2.66 -26.19 -8.96
C MET A 157 2.03 -25.77 -7.63
N LEU A 158 0.84 -26.28 -7.29
CA LEU A 158 0.17 -25.96 -6.03
C LEU A 158 1.02 -26.38 -4.81
N GLN A 159 1.68 -27.54 -4.89
CA GLN A 159 2.61 -28.00 -3.86
C GLN A 159 3.83 -27.08 -3.72
N VAL A 160 4.40 -26.57 -4.82
CA VAL A 160 5.47 -25.55 -4.77
C VAL A 160 4.99 -24.30 -4.03
N LEU A 161 3.78 -23.80 -4.34
CA LEU A 161 3.22 -22.62 -3.68
C LEU A 161 2.99 -22.85 -2.18
N ILE A 162 2.55 -24.05 -1.80
CA ILE A 162 2.33 -24.47 -0.40
C ILE A 162 3.65 -24.57 0.36
N ASP A 163 4.64 -25.30 -0.17
CA ASP A 163 5.92 -25.55 0.48
C ASP A 163 6.72 -24.26 0.68
N ARG A 164 6.68 -23.37 -0.31
CA ARG A 164 7.32 -22.05 -0.27
C ARG A 164 6.46 -20.97 0.37
N ARG A 165 5.21 -21.28 0.74
CA ARG A 165 4.24 -20.34 1.34
C ARG A 165 4.11 -19.05 0.54
N VAL A 166 3.91 -19.19 -0.77
CA VAL A 166 3.86 -18.08 -1.73
C VAL A 166 2.54 -17.33 -1.58
N ASP A 167 2.59 -16.13 -1.00
CA ASP A 167 1.43 -15.32 -0.65
C ASP A 167 0.61 -14.87 -1.87
N ILE A 168 1.27 -14.43 -2.93
CA ILE A 168 0.63 -14.05 -4.19
C ILE A 168 0.00 -15.26 -4.87
N GLY A 169 0.61 -16.44 -4.71
CA GLY A 169 0.02 -17.70 -5.16
C GLY A 169 -1.31 -17.98 -4.46
N ALA A 170 -1.42 -17.73 -3.16
CA ALA A 170 -2.70 -17.86 -2.45
C ALA A 170 -3.78 -16.92 -3.01
N ILE A 171 -3.39 -15.68 -3.38
CA ILE A 171 -4.30 -14.71 -3.99
C ILE A 171 -4.79 -15.21 -5.34
N VAL A 172 -3.85 -15.58 -6.22
CA VAL A 172 -4.17 -16.04 -7.58
C VAL A 172 -5.02 -17.30 -7.51
N MET A 173 -4.59 -18.34 -6.80
CA MET A 173 -5.30 -19.63 -6.75
C MET A 173 -6.65 -19.57 -6.01
N SER A 174 -6.98 -18.46 -5.33
CA SER A 174 -8.26 -18.33 -4.60
C SER A 174 -9.50 -18.39 -5.51
N PHE A 175 -9.35 -18.20 -6.83
CA PHE A 175 -10.46 -18.39 -7.77
C PHE A 175 -11.02 -19.82 -7.71
N MET A 176 -10.19 -20.82 -7.41
CA MET A 176 -10.59 -22.24 -7.32
C MET A 176 -11.58 -22.52 -6.19
N LEU A 177 -11.75 -21.58 -5.25
CA LEU A 177 -12.77 -21.70 -4.21
C LEU A 177 -14.20 -21.63 -4.76
N PHE A 178 -14.39 -21.11 -5.99
CA PHE A 178 -15.70 -20.90 -6.56
C PHE A 178 -15.92 -21.79 -7.78
N ASP A 179 -17.11 -22.36 -7.85
CA ASP A 179 -17.52 -23.12 -9.03
C ASP A 179 -17.75 -22.17 -10.21
N PRO A 180 -17.36 -22.59 -11.43
CA PRO A 180 -17.58 -21.78 -12.61
C PRO A 180 -19.09 -21.65 -12.89
N PRO A 181 -19.53 -20.61 -13.63
CA PRO A 181 -20.95 -20.45 -13.96
C PRO A 181 -21.52 -21.70 -14.65
N PRO A 182 -22.78 -22.10 -14.39
CA PRO A 182 -23.36 -23.34 -14.95
C PRO A 182 -23.28 -23.44 -16.48
N ASP A 183 -23.37 -22.31 -17.18
CA ASP A 183 -23.37 -22.24 -18.65
C ASP A 183 -21.95 -22.14 -19.26
N SER A 184 -20.90 -22.25 -18.44
CA SER A 184 -19.51 -22.03 -18.90
C SER A 184 -18.87 -23.26 -19.55
N GLY A 185 -19.43 -24.45 -19.36
CA GLY A 185 -18.85 -25.71 -19.84
C GLY A 185 -17.68 -26.24 -19.02
N TYR A 186 -17.24 -25.52 -17.98
CA TYR A 186 -16.20 -25.96 -17.05
C TYR A 186 -16.79 -26.75 -15.87
N VAL A 187 -16.07 -27.77 -15.41
CA VAL A 187 -16.42 -28.53 -14.21
C VAL A 187 -15.92 -27.78 -12.97
N GLY A 188 -16.73 -27.75 -11.91
CA GLY A 188 -16.32 -27.16 -10.63
C GLY A 188 -15.21 -27.93 -9.94
N PHE A 189 -14.46 -27.23 -9.10
CA PHE A 189 -13.38 -27.83 -8.32
C PHE A 189 -13.93 -28.72 -7.21
N THR A 190 -13.27 -29.86 -7.00
CA THR A 190 -13.61 -30.81 -5.95
C THR A 190 -13.39 -30.21 -4.57
N ALA A 191 -14.03 -30.80 -3.55
CA ALA A 191 -13.82 -30.38 -2.16
C ALA A 191 -12.36 -30.54 -1.70
N ALA A 192 -11.62 -31.52 -2.25
CA ALA A 192 -10.21 -31.73 -1.94
C ALA A 192 -9.33 -30.60 -2.51
N GLU A 193 -9.57 -30.17 -3.75
CA GLU A 193 -8.86 -29.06 -4.39
C GLU A 193 -9.15 -27.73 -3.67
N LYS A 194 -10.43 -27.45 -3.38
CA LYS A 194 -10.83 -26.29 -2.57
C LYS A 194 -10.14 -26.29 -1.21
N TYR A 195 -10.04 -27.45 -0.55
CA TYR A 195 -9.32 -27.60 0.72
C TYR A 195 -7.82 -27.30 0.60
N ARG A 196 -7.15 -27.73 -0.49
CA ARG A 196 -5.73 -27.42 -0.72
C ARG A 196 -5.49 -25.92 -0.87
N VAL A 197 -6.40 -25.21 -1.53
CA VAL A 197 -6.34 -23.74 -1.60
C VAL A 197 -6.58 -23.10 -0.24
N LEU A 198 -7.57 -23.55 0.55
CA LEU A 198 -7.75 -23.09 1.93
C LEU A 198 -6.50 -23.35 2.80
N GLN A 199 -5.80 -24.48 2.59
CA GLN A 199 -4.54 -24.79 3.25
C GLN A 199 -3.44 -23.80 2.85
N LEU A 200 -3.30 -23.49 1.56
CA LEU A 200 -2.36 -22.48 1.08
C LEU A 200 -2.64 -21.13 1.74
N ILE A 201 -3.89 -20.67 1.75
CA ILE A 201 -4.29 -19.42 2.40
C ILE A 201 -3.98 -19.44 3.91
N ASN A 202 -4.22 -20.56 4.59
CA ASN A 202 -3.89 -20.71 6.00
C ASN A 202 -2.37 -20.61 6.26
N LEU A 203 -1.53 -21.14 5.37
CA LEU A 203 -0.06 -21.12 5.53
C LEU A 203 0.57 -19.77 5.18
N THR A 204 0.00 -19.06 4.19
CA THR A 204 0.46 -17.72 3.82
C THR A 204 -0.06 -16.66 4.80
N HIS A 205 -1.24 -16.90 5.39
CA HIS A 205 -1.97 -15.95 6.23
C HIS A 205 -2.22 -14.61 5.51
N GLN A 206 -2.56 -14.67 4.21
CA GLN A 206 -2.74 -13.46 3.41
C GLN A 206 -4.05 -12.75 3.76
N ALA A 207 -3.98 -11.68 4.54
CA ALA A 207 -5.16 -10.95 5.04
C ALA A 207 -6.03 -10.33 3.92
N ASP A 208 -5.44 -10.04 2.76
CA ASP A 208 -6.17 -9.54 1.58
C ASP A 208 -7.23 -10.54 1.07
N LEU A 209 -7.17 -11.81 1.50
CA LEU A 209 -8.14 -12.84 1.14
C LEU A 209 -9.34 -12.93 2.08
N VAL A 210 -9.43 -12.08 3.11
CA VAL A 210 -10.60 -11.99 3.99
C VAL A 210 -11.92 -11.82 3.20
N PRO A 211 -12.03 -10.91 2.21
CA PRO A 211 -13.24 -10.80 1.39
C PRO A 211 -13.56 -12.05 0.57
N THR A 212 -12.54 -12.69 0.00
CA THR A 212 -12.70 -13.91 -0.78
C THR A 212 -13.17 -15.08 0.06
N VAL A 213 -12.56 -15.29 1.24
CA VAL A 213 -12.96 -16.33 2.19
C VAL A 213 -14.37 -16.07 2.74
N ALA A 214 -14.70 -14.82 3.05
CA ALA A 214 -16.06 -14.43 3.45
C ALA A 214 -17.09 -14.76 2.35
N GLN A 215 -16.78 -14.44 1.09
CA GLN A 215 -17.66 -14.76 -0.03
C GLN A 215 -17.80 -16.27 -0.21
N PHE A 216 -16.71 -17.03 -0.08
CA PHE A 216 -16.73 -18.50 -0.14
C PHE A 216 -17.65 -19.09 0.93
N ILE A 217 -17.55 -18.65 2.18
CA ILE A 217 -18.41 -19.07 3.29
C ILE A 217 -19.91 -18.84 2.99
N ARG A 218 -20.26 -17.78 2.25
CA ARG A 218 -21.66 -17.47 1.92
C ARG A 218 -22.26 -18.41 0.89
N VAL A 219 -21.45 -18.90 -0.05
CA VAL A 219 -21.93 -19.63 -1.23
C VAL A 219 -21.64 -21.13 -1.19
N GLU A 220 -20.67 -21.57 -0.39
CA GLU A 220 -20.28 -22.98 -0.30
C GLU A 220 -21.35 -23.82 0.41
N GLU A 221 -21.67 -24.98 -0.17
CA GLU A 221 -22.71 -25.89 0.33
C GLU A 221 -22.13 -27.01 1.20
N ASN A 222 -20.85 -27.33 1.05
CA ASN A 222 -20.16 -28.34 1.85
C ASN A 222 -19.93 -27.84 3.28
N PRO A 223 -20.62 -28.41 4.30
CA PRO A 223 -20.53 -27.89 5.66
C PRO A 223 -19.14 -27.99 6.28
N ALA A 224 -18.34 -28.97 5.88
CA ALA A 224 -16.98 -29.13 6.39
C ALA A 224 -16.08 -27.99 5.91
N LEU A 225 -16.16 -27.64 4.61
CA LEU A 225 -15.40 -26.53 4.05
C LEU A 225 -15.82 -25.19 4.66
N VAL A 226 -17.12 -24.98 4.93
CA VAL A 226 -17.60 -23.76 5.58
C VAL A 226 -17.00 -23.61 6.99
N VAL A 227 -16.97 -24.69 7.81
CA VAL A 227 -16.36 -24.64 9.15
C VAL A 227 -14.85 -24.40 9.07
N ILE A 228 -14.16 -25.02 8.12
CA ILE A 228 -12.72 -24.82 7.90
C ILE A 228 -12.43 -23.37 7.47
N ALA A 229 -13.21 -22.82 6.54
CA ALA A 229 -13.09 -21.45 6.09
C ALA A 229 -13.41 -20.44 7.19
N ALA A 230 -14.40 -20.72 8.05
CA ALA A 230 -14.70 -19.89 9.22
C ALA A 230 -13.54 -19.85 10.23
N GLU A 231 -12.90 -20.99 10.48
CA GLU A 231 -11.68 -21.07 11.30
C GLU A 231 -10.52 -20.32 10.65
N LEU A 232 -10.37 -20.42 9.33
CA LEU A 232 -9.40 -19.64 8.59
C LEU A 232 -9.67 -18.14 8.74
N LEU A 233 -10.93 -17.70 8.63
CA LEU A 233 -11.29 -16.29 8.79
C LEU A 233 -10.97 -15.76 10.20
N ARG A 234 -11.16 -16.58 11.25
CA ARG A 234 -10.70 -16.27 12.61
C ARG A 234 -9.18 -16.02 12.66
N ARG A 235 -8.38 -16.79 11.92
CA ARG A 235 -6.91 -16.67 11.87
C ARG A 235 -6.43 -15.50 11.00
N LEU A 236 -7.09 -15.26 9.88
CA LEU A 236 -6.79 -14.13 8.99
C LEU A 236 -7.18 -12.79 9.62
N GLY A 237 -8.09 -12.78 10.59
CA GLY A 237 -8.59 -11.58 11.24
C GLY A 237 -9.99 -11.27 10.76
N LEU A 238 -10.99 -11.68 11.55
CA LEU A 238 -12.38 -11.35 11.29
C LEU A 238 -12.56 -9.82 11.41
N PRO A 239 -13.11 -9.16 10.37
CA PRO A 239 -13.36 -7.73 10.38
C PRO A 239 -14.12 -7.24 11.60
N GLN A 240 -13.85 -6.01 12.00
CA GLN A 240 -14.45 -5.41 13.18
C GLN A 240 -15.78 -4.76 12.82
N LYS A 241 -16.69 -4.68 13.79
CA LYS A 241 -17.87 -3.82 13.63
C LYS A 241 -17.40 -2.37 13.47
N PRO A 242 -17.92 -1.58 12.51
CA PRO A 242 -17.53 -0.19 12.35
C PRO A 242 -17.80 0.63 13.63
N ARG A 243 -17.04 1.71 13.83
CA ARG A 243 -17.25 2.63 14.95
C ARG A 243 -18.57 3.39 14.76
N PRO A 244 -19.37 3.68 15.80
CA PRO A 244 -20.52 4.56 15.67
C PRO A 244 -20.10 5.93 15.10
N GLY A 245 -20.89 6.49 14.17
CA GLY A 245 -20.59 7.79 13.55
C GLY A 245 -19.45 7.79 12.52
N THR A 246 -18.95 6.61 12.13
CA THR A 246 -17.97 6.48 11.04
C THR A 246 -18.50 7.07 9.73
N ASP A 247 -17.60 7.62 8.90
CA ASP A 247 -17.93 8.09 7.55
C ASP A 247 -18.64 6.98 6.74
N PRO A 248 -19.88 7.20 6.26
CA PRO A 248 -20.61 6.19 5.50
C PRO A 248 -19.97 5.85 4.14
N LYS A 249 -18.97 6.61 3.69
CA LYS A 249 -18.17 6.30 2.50
C LYS A 249 -17.08 5.26 2.76
N LEU A 250 -16.83 4.88 4.01
CA LEU A 250 -15.89 3.80 4.31
C LEU A 250 -16.43 2.47 3.74
N PRO A 251 -15.54 1.60 3.24
CA PRO A 251 -15.96 0.28 2.76
C PRO A 251 -16.58 -0.53 3.90
N GLU A 252 -17.66 -1.26 3.58
CA GLU A 252 -18.29 -2.16 4.53
C GLU A 252 -17.35 -3.33 4.86
N PRO A 253 -17.33 -3.80 6.12
CA PRO A 253 -16.59 -5.00 6.49
C PRO A 253 -17.04 -6.21 5.69
N ALA A 254 -16.08 -7.00 5.22
CA ALA A 254 -16.36 -8.12 4.33
C ALA A 254 -17.28 -9.19 4.96
N MET A 255 -17.26 -9.37 6.28
CA MET A 255 -18.12 -10.25 7.06
C MET A 255 -18.04 -9.87 8.54
N LEU A 256 -19.18 -9.83 9.23
CA LEU A 256 -19.26 -9.55 10.66
C LEU A 256 -19.47 -10.83 11.50
N ALA A 257 -19.24 -10.73 12.82
CA ALA A 257 -19.31 -11.87 13.72
C ALA A 257 -20.71 -12.50 13.84
N ASP A 258 -21.75 -11.67 13.84
CA ASP A 258 -23.16 -12.11 13.84
C ASP A 258 -23.54 -12.80 12.54
N GLU A 259 -23.11 -12.26 11.40
CA GLU A 259 -23.33 -12.89 10.09
C GLU A 259 -22.70 -14.29 10.07
N LEU A 260 -21.41 -14.40 10.42
CA LEU A 260 -20.70 -15.69 10.44
C LEU A 260 -21.36 -16.68 11.41
N ALA A 261 -21.76 -16.21 12.59
CA ALA A 261 -22.47 -17.05 13.56
C ALA A 261 -23.81 -17.55 13.00
N GLY A 262 -24.56 -16.70 12.29
CA GLY A 262 -25.80 -17.07 11.61
C GLY A 262 -25.59 -18.15 10.55
N ILE A 263 -24.51 -18.08 9.77
CA ILE A 263 -24.14 -19.10 8.79
C ILE A 263 -23.81 -20.43 9.49
N LEU A 264 -22.94 -20.41 10.50
CA LEU A 264 -22.54 -21.62 11.23
C LEU A 264 -23.71 -22.27 11.98
N ASN A 265 -24.64 -21.49 12.51
CA ASN A 265 -25.83 -22.03 13.20
C ASN A 265 -26.75 -22.84 12.29
N ARG A 266 -26.78 -22.55 10.98
CA ARG A 266 -27.57 -23.32 9.99
C ARG A 266 -26.97 -24.69 9.66
N ILE A 267 -25.71 -24.93 10.03
CA ILE A 267 -25.06 -26.23 9.82
C ILE A 267 -25.48 -27.21 10.91
N GLU A 268 -26.10 -28.32 10.49
CA GLU A 268 -26.48 -29.42 11.37
C GLU A 268 -25.23 -30.18 11.90
N PRO A 269 -25.06 -30.30 13.24
CA PRO A 269 -23.90 -30.97 13.85
C PRO A 269 -23.64 -32.41 13.39
N GLN A 270 -24.69 -33.11 12.94
CA GLN A 270 -24.63 -34.50 12.46
C GLN A 270 -23.94 -34.63 11.09
N ARG A 271 -23.88 -33.53 10.32
CA ARG A 271 -23.20 -33.47 9.01
C ARG A 271 -21.69 -33.23 9.13
N LEU A 272 -21.17 -33.13 10.35
CA LEU A 272 -19.77 -32.83 10.65
C LEU A 272 -19.10 -34.00 11.38
N SER A 273 -17.81 -34.19 11.13
CA SER A 273 -16.95 -35.03 11.97
C SER A 273 -16.85 -34.45 13.39
N ASP A 274 -16.46 -35.27 14.36
CA ASP A 274 -16.39 -34.84 15.77
C ASP A 274 -15.46 -33.64 15.96
N ALA A 275 -14.28 -33.64 15.32
CA ALA A 275 -13.34 -32.53 15.37
C ALA A 275 -13.93 -31.23 14.80
N LEU A 276 -14.69 -31.29 13.69
CA LEU A 276 -15.34 -30.12 13.12
C LEU A 276 -16.56 -29.66 13.93
N ARG A 277 -17.24 -30.59 14.61
CA ARG A 277 -18.33 -30.27 15.53
C ARG A 277 -17.82 -29.49 16.74
N ASP A 278 -16.70 -29.92 17.32
CA ASP A 278 -16.03 -29.20 18.41
C ASP A 278 -15.53 -27.83 17.94
N ASN A 279 -14.86 -27.76 16.79
CA ASN A 279 -14.39 -26.49 16.23
C ASN A 279 -15.56 -25.50 15.98
N ARG A 280 -16.68 -25.98 15.42
CA ARG A 280 -17.88 -25.15 15.22
C ARG A 280 -18.43 -24.62 16.55
N ARG A 281 -18.47 -25.44 17.61
CA ARG A 281 -18.93 -25.00 18.94
C ARG A 281 -18.02 -23.90 19.49
N ASP A 282 -16.72 -24.08 19.39
CA ASP A 282 -15.72 -23.12 19.88
C ASP A 282 -15.79 -21.81 19.08
N LEU A 283 -15.94 -21.89 17.75
CA LEU A 283 -16.15 -20.73 16.88
C LEU A 283 -17.42 -19.95 17.26
N LEU A 284 -18.55 -20.61 17.49
CA LEU A 284 -19.79 -19.95 17.90
C LEU A 284 -19.65 -19.22 19.24
N SER A 285 -18.95 -19.83 20.21
CA SER A 285 -18.67 -19.19 21.49
C SER A 285 -17.78 -17.95 21.31
N TRP A 286 -16.75 -18.05 20.48
CA TRP A 286 -15.86 -16.92 20.18
C TRP A 286 -16.59 -15.80 19.42
N LEU A 287 -17.45 -16.13 18.47
CA LEU A 287 -18.24 -15.16 17.69
C LEU A 287 -19.27 -14.41 18.55
N ASP A 288 -19.91 -15.09 19.51
CA ASP A 288 -20.84 -14.42 20.45
C ASP A 288 -20.09 -13.39 21.30
N GLN A 289 -18.90 -13.75 21.81
CA GLN A 289 -18.05 -12.79 22.54
C GLN A 289 -17.64 -11.61 21.64
N ARG A 290 -17.21 -11.91 20.41
CA ARG A 290 -16.79 -10.91 19.42
C ARG A 290 -17.93 -9.96 19.04
N HIS A 291 -19.14 -10.48 18.87
CA HIS A 291 -20.32 -9.69 18.55
C HIS A 291 -20.72 -8.75 19.70
N ARG A 292 -20.74 -9.25 20.94
CA ARG A 292 -21.20 -8.49 22.11
C ARG A 292 -20.19 -7.50 22.64
N ARG A 293 -18.91 -7.85 22.62
CA ARG A 293 -17.84 -7.10 23.32
C ARG A 293 -16.75 -6.60 22.39
N GLY A 294 -16.72 -7.03 21.13
CA GLY A 294 -15.63 -6.74 20.20
C GLY A 294 -14.38 -7.54 20.53
N ILE A 295 -13.21 -6.90 20.40
CA ILE A 295 -11.90 -7.51 20.68
C ILE A 295 -11.64 -7.43 22.17
N VAL A 296 -11.66 -8.56 22.89
CA VAL A 296 -11.36 -8.56 24.34
C VAL A 296 -9.88 -8.80 24.63
N GLU A 297 -9.16 -9.33 23.64
CA GLU A 297 -7.74 -9.64 23.71
C GLU A 297 -6.89 -8.37 23.56
N GLU A 298 -5.68 -8.39 24.11
CA GLU A 298 -4.69 -7.32 23.92
C GLU A 298 -4.00 -7.35 22.54
N VAL A 299 -4.43 -8.27 21.67
CA VAL A 299 -3.90 -8.45 20.33
C VAL A 299 -5.05 -8.51 19.33
N TYR A 300 -4.91 -7.78 18.22
CA TYR A 300 -5.73 -7.96 17.04
C TYR A 300 -4.91 -8.63 15.93
N ARG A 301 -5.43 -9.72 15.37
CA ARG A 301 -4.78 -10.45 14.28
C ARG A 301 -5.27 -9.96 12.93
N LEU A 302 -4.32 -9.75 12.03
CA LEU A 302 -4.55 -9.48 10.61
C LEU A 302 -3.52 -10.28 9.80
N GLY A 303 -3.88 -11.50 9.43
CA GLY A 303 -2.96 -12.45 8.80
C GLY A 303 -1.83 -12.84 9.75
N ARG A 304 -0.57 -12.63 9.33
CA ARG A 304 0.62 -12.81 10.18
C ARG A 304 0.84 -11.66 11.17
N LEU A 305 0.12 -10.55 11.00
CA LEU A 305 0.30 -9.37 11.83
C LEU A 305 -0.48 -9.53 13.12
N GLU A 306 0.23 -9.49 14.25
CA GLU A 306 -0.37 -9.41 15.57
C GLU A 306 -0.21 -7.98 16.09
N LEU A 307 -1.25 -7.17 15.97
CA LEU A 307 -1.24 -5.76 16.33
C LEU A 307 -1.59 -5.56 17.81
N ARG A 308 -0.94 -4.58 18.44
CA ARG A 308 -1.13 -4.21 19.85
C ARG A 308 -1.32 -2.70 19.97
N PRO A 309 -2.04 -2.21 20.99
CA PRO A 309 -2.07 -0.79 21.28
C PRO A 309 -0.65 -0.24 21.45
N GLY A 310 -0.36 0.89 20.79
CA GLY A 310 0.95 1.53 20.75
C GLY A 310 1.83 1.17 19.57
N ASP A 311 1.45 0.19 18.75
CA ASP A 311 2.17 -0.04 17.48
C ASP A 311 2.00 1.19 16.58
N TRP A 312 3.10 1.64 15.97
CA TRP A 312 3.06 2.72 14.99
C TRP A 312 2.95 2.16 13.59
N LEU A 313 2.00 2.69 12.84
CA LEU A 313 1.83 2.48 11.41
C LEU A 313 2.66 3.53 10.68
N LEU A 314 3.57 3.11 9.81
CA LEU A 314 4.31 3.95 8.87
C LEU A 314 3.88 3.60 7.45
N MET A 315 3.45 4.58 6.65
CA MET A 315 2.86 4.33 5.34
C MET A 315 3.67 4.98 4.22
N ARG A 316 3.86 4.23 3.13
CA ARG A 316 4.41 4.75 1.88
C ARG A 316 3.26 4.88 0.89
N ASN A 317 2.81 6.12 0.70
CA ASN A 317 1.92 6.51 -0.39
C ASN A 317 2.67 7.46 -1.33
N PRO A 318 2.41 7.44 -2.64
CA PRO A 318 3.00 8.41 -3.55
C PRO A 318 2.69 9.84 -3.10
N SER A 319 3.73 10.67 -2.95
CA SER A 319 3.61 12.02 -2.43
C SER A 319 4.87 12.83 -2.72
N PRO A 320 4.78 14.14 -2.98
CA PRO A 320 5.96 14.98 -3.14
C PRO A 320 6.69 15.20 -1.80
N TYR A 321 6.02 15.03 -0.66
CA TYR A 321 6.57 15.31 0.67
C TYR A 321 7.77 14.43 1.04
N ASN A 322 7.90 13.25 0.41
CA ASN A 322 9.05 12.35 0.61
C ASN A 322 10.40 13.00 0.30
N ARG A 323 10.43 14.08 -0.47
CA ARG A 323 11.69 14.69 -0.93
C ARG A 323 11.94 16.08 -0.36
N PHE A 324 11.12 16.54 0.60
CA PHE A 324 11.23 17.89 1.13
C PHE A 324 12.25 18.05 2.27
N THR A 325 12.79 16.96 2.80
CA THR A 325 13.83 17.01 3.84
C THR A 325 15.19 16.55 3.34
N ASN A 326 16.23 16.79 4.13
CA ASN A 326 17.57 16.28 3.91
C ASN A 326 17.68 14.75 4.09
N LEU A 327 16.63 14.07 4.59
CA LEU A 327 16.44 12.61 4.50
C LEU A 327 15.67 12.20 3.23
N SER A 328 16.06 12.77 2.10
CA SER A 328 15.45 12.53 0.79
C SER A 328 16.22 11.50 -0.05
N PRO A 329 15.53 10.56 -0.72
CA PRO A 329 14.09 10.32 -0.67
C PRO A 329 13.68 9.61 0.64
N GLY A 330 12.61 10.11 1.27
CA GLY A 330 11.96 9.48 2.41
C GLY A 330 11.24 8.20 2.01
N LEU A 331 11.18 7.24 2.93
CA LEU A 331 10.52 5.95 2.72
C LEU A 331 9.02 6.00 3.06
N PHE A 332 8.62 6.83 4.01
CA PHE A 332 7.24 6.95 4.49
C PHE A 332 6.75 8.40 4.43
N THR A 333 5.47 8.57 4.11
CA THR A 333 4.80 9.87 3.91
C THR A 333 3.76 10.19 4.97
N HIS A 334 3.23 9.18 5.64
CA HIS A 334 2.20 9.35 6.65
C HIS A 334 2.28 8.27 7.74
N VAL A 335 1.67 8.52 8.88
CA VAL A 335 1.75 7.66 10.06
C VAL A 335 0.44 7.59 10.83
N GLY A 336 0.31 6.59 11.70
CA GLY A 336 -0.76 6.50 12.69
C GLY A 336 -0.34 5.62 13.86
N VAL A 337 -1.15 5.60 14.91
CA VAL A 337 -0.94 4.76 16.11
C VAL A 337 -2.11 3.81 16.28
N VAL A 338 -1.82 2.54 16.54
CA VAL A 338 -2.83 1.56 16.93
C VAL A 338 -3.29 1.87 18.35
N ALA A 339 -4.58 2.07 18.55
CA ALA A 339 -5.21 2.25 19.85
C ALA A 339 -6.32 1.22 20.07
N ALA A 340 -6.63 0.94 21.34
CA ALA A 340 -7.83 0.21 21.71
C ALA A 340 -8.87 1.17 22.30
N GLU A 341 -10.05 1.22 21.71
CA GLU A 341 -11.15 2.09 22.11
C GLU A 341 -12.38 1.24 22.45
N VAL A 342 -13.17 1.65 23.44
CA VAL A 342 -14.53 1.14 23.66
C VAL A 342 -15.50 2.24 23.23
N GLY A 343 -16.18 2.03 22.11
CA GLY A 343 -17.11 3.02 21.56
C GLY A 343 -18.35 3.20 22.43
N SER A 344 -19.19 4.18 22.09
CA SER A 344 -20.47 4.45 22.78
C SER A 344 -21.46 3.27 22.74
N ASP A 345 -21.24 2.31 21.86
CA ASP A 345 -21.99 1.05 21.76
C ASP A 345 -21.44 -0.07 22.67
N GLY A 346 -20.43 0.21 23.50
CA GLY A 346 -19.83 -0.74 24.44
C GLY A 346 -18.91 -1.78 23.79
N ILE A 347 -18.64 -1.66 22.49
CA ILE A 347 -17.83 -2.63 21.73
C ILE A 347 -16.37 -2.15 21.67
N ARG A 348 -15.44 -3.02 22.10
CA ARG A 348 -13.99 -2.75 22.06
C ARG A 348 -13.44 -3.01 20.66
N ARG A 349 -12.67 -2.06 20.13
CA ARG A 349 -12.08 -2.10 18.79
C ARG A 349 -10.61 -1.73 18.83
N PHE A 350 -9.87 -2.22 17.84
CA PHE A 350 -8.56 -1.74 17.47
C PHE A 350 -8.73 -0.74 16.33
N VAL A 351 -8.25 0.48 16.54
CA VAL A 351 -8.36 1.58 15.60
C VAL A 351 -6.98 2.12 15.27
N ILE A 352 -6.83 2.67 14.06
CA ILE A 352 -5.73 3.59 13.73
C ILE A 352 -6.23 4.99 14.07
N VAL A 353 -5.45 5.67 14.90
CA VAL A 353 -5.59 7.09 15.22
C VAL A 353 -4.47 7.82 14.49
N ASP A 354 -4.83 8.77 13.64
CA ASP A 354 -3.89 9.61 12.91
C ASP A 354 -4.33 11.07 12.94
N LEU A 355 -3.49 11.95 12.40
CA LEU A 355 -3.80 13.37 12.25
C LEU A 355 -3.82 13.72 10.75
N PRO A 356 -4.99 13.64 10.09
CA PRO A 356 -5.09 13.97 8.67
C PRO A 356 -5.02 15.49 8.45
N GLU A 357 -4.65 15.90 7.24
CA GLU A 357 -4.61 17.32 6.86
C GLU A 357 -6.00 17.97 6.84
N ARG A 358 -7.05 17.16 6.60
CA ARG A 358 -8.44 17.61 6.42
C ARG A 358 -9.35 17.02 7.48
N SER A 359 -9.16 17.44 8.72
CA SER A 359 -10.13 17.20 9.80
C SER A 359 -10.01 18.26 10.89
N ALA A 360 -11.15 18.65 11.46
CA ALA A 360 -11.23 19.50 12.63
C ALA A 360 -11.17 18.71 13.95
N THR A 361 -11.11 17.37 13.86
CA THR A 361 -11.00 16.46 15.01
C THR A 361 -10.01 15.34 14.72
N VAL A 362 -9.46 14.69 15.74
CA VAL A 362 -8.59 13.51 15.58
C VAL A 362 -9.47 12.28 15.28
N PRO A 363 -9.44 11.72 14.05
CA PRO A 363 -10.27 10.59 13.71
C PRO A 363 -9.76 9.27 14.30
N ALA A 364 -10.65 8.28 14.37
CA ALA A 364 -10.31 6.89 14.62
C ALA A 364 -11.04 6.00 13.62
N THR A 365 -10.30 5.12 12.94
CA THR A 365 -10.88 4.15 11.99
C THR A 365 -10.44 2.75 12.38
N THR A 366 -11.32 1.75 12.29
CA THR A 366 -10.94 0.36 12.57
C THR A 366 -9.78 -0.07 11.67
N VAL A 367 -8.80 -0.76 12.25
CA VAL A 367 -7.54 -1.09 11.57
C VAL A 367 -7.78 -1.80 10.23
N ASP A 368 -8.69 -2.76 10.18
CA ASP A 368 -9.04 -3.54 9.00
C ASP A 368 -9.63 -2.71 7.85
N VAL A 369 -10.31 -1.61 8.16
CA VAL A 369 -10.83 -0.67 7.16
C VAL A 369 -9.76 0.34 6.75
N TYR A 370 -9.00 0.85 7.71
CA TYR A 370 -7.94 1.84 7.44
C TYR A 370 -6.87 1.26 6.52
N LEU A 371 -6.44 0.02 6.76
CA LEU A 371 -5.39 -0.63 5.97
C LEU A 371 -5.77 -0.97 4.52
N GLN A 372 -7.06 -0.92 4.17
CA GLN A 372 -7.50 -1.05 2.77
C GLN A 372 -7.10 0.16 1.92
N ARG A 373 -6.82 1.30 2.55
CA ARG A 373 -6.45 2.56 1.89
C ARG A 373 -4.95 2.70 1.67
N THR A 374 -4.14 1.90 2.37
CA THR A 374 -2.69 1.94 2.29
C THR A 374 -2.13 0.71 1.59
N LEU A 375 -1.10 0.95 0.81
CA LEU A 375 -0.62 0.04 -0.23
C LEU A 375 0.68 -0.63 0.17
N HIS A 376 1.49 0.14 0.87
CA HIS A 376 2.74 -0.28 1.48
C HIS A 376 2.77 0.35 2.87
N PHE A 377 2.95 -0.49 3.88
CA PHE A 377 3.08 -0.01 5.24
C PHE A 377 3.93 -0.91 6.10
N PHE A 378 4.50 -0.32 7.14
CA PHE A 378 5.24 -1.00 8.20
C PHE A 378 4.51 -0.76 9.52
N PHE A 379 4.47 -1.79 10.36
CA PHE A 379 4.16 -1.65 11.76
C PHE A 379 5.43 -1.79 12.56
N VAL A 380 5.74 -0.78 13.37
CA VAL A 380 6.85 -0.79 14.30
C VAL A 380 6.34 -0.77 15.73
N ARG A 381 7.00 -1.51 16.61
CA ARG A 381 6.61 -1.68 18.02
C ARG A 381 7.80 -1.41 18.92
N HIS A 382 7.57 -0.68 19.99
CA HIS A 382 8.58 -0.49 21.02
C HIS A 382 8.93 -1.81 21.72
N GLU A 383 10.21 -2.06 22.00
CA GLU A 383 10.67 -3.30 22.64
C GLU A 383 10.07 -3.52 24.04
N ASP A 384 9.88 -2.42 24.80
CA ASP A 384 9.20 -2.40 26.09
C ASP A 384 7.67 -2.33 25.91
N PRO A 385 6.91 -3.39 26.31
CA PRO A 385 5.45 -3.41 26.18
C PRO A 385 4.73 -2.32 26.98
N GLU A 386 5.30 -1.86 28.09
CA GLU A 386 4.70 -0.82 28.94
C GLU A 386 4.75 0.55 28.25
N VAL A 387 5.87 0.85 27.58
CA VAL A 387 6.00 2.05 26.73
C VAL A 387 4.97 1.99 25.60
N GLY A 388 4.87 0.85 24.90
CA GLY A 388 3.84 0.63 23.88
C GLY A 388 2.43 0.88 24.42
N ARG A 389 2.08 0.28 25.56
CA ARG A 389 0.78 0.46 26.21
C ARG A 389 0.47 1.94 26.48
N ARG A 390 1.44 2.71 26.99
CA ARG A 390 1.27 4.14 27.25
C ARG A 390 1.09 4.95 25.96
N MET A 391 1.84 4.65 24.91
CA MET A 391 1.66 5.29 23.60
C MET A 391 0.25 5.02 23.04
N GLY A 392 -0.24 3.78 23.14
CA GLY A 392 -1.59 3.42 22.72
C GLY A 392 -2.68 4.11 23.54
N GLN A 393 -2.45 4.32 24.85
CA GLN A 393 -3.36 5.07 25.72
C GLN A 393 -3.37 6.56 25.38
N ALA A 394 -2.20 7.16 25.10
CA ALA A 394 -2.12 8.55 24.66
C ALA A 394 -2.87 8.77 23.35
N ALA A 395 -2.70 7.87 22.37
CA ALA A 395 -3.47 7.90 21.13
C ALA A 395 -4.98 7.76 21.37
N ALA A 396 -5.41 6.84 22.24
CA ALA A 396 -6.82 6.65 22.58
C ALA A 396 -7.44 7.90 23.24
N ALA A 397 -6.70 8.57 24.12
CA ALA A 397 -7.12 9.80 24.82
C ALA A 397 -7.28 11.01 23.88
N MET A 398 -6.74 10.93 22.66
CA MET A 398 -6.87 11.99 21.66
C MET A 398 -8.02 11.77 20.68
N ILE A 399 -8.69 10.61 20.69
CA ILE A 399 -9.79 10.33 19.76
C ILE A 399 -10.91 11.36 19.92
N ASP A 400 -11.41 11.90 18.80
CA ASP A 400 -12.42 12.96 18.70
C ASP A 400 -12.01 14.33 19.27
N ASN A 401 -10.79 14.48 19.82
CA ASN A 401 -10.30 15.78 20.26
C ASN A 401 -10.31 16.80 19.11
N PRO A 402 -10.49 18.09 19.39
CA PRO A 402 -10.25 19.15 18.40
C PRO A 402 -8.85 19.01 17.81
N ALA A 403 -8.74 19.13 16.49
CA ALA A 403 -7.50 18.99 15.75
C ALA A 403 -7.23 20.18 14.86
N GLN A 404 -5.94 20.53 14.74
CA GLN A 404 -5.46 21.48 13.76
C GLN A 404 -4.15 20.98 13.15
N PHE A 405 -4.16 20.80 11.83
CA PHE A 405 -2.94 20.44 11.10
C PHE A 405 -1.98 21.63 11.06
N ASP A 406 -0.74 21.39 11.48
CA ASP A 406 0.32 22.40 11.53
C ASP A 406 1.04 22.53 10.19
N LEU A 407 0.70 23.58 9.45
CA LEU A 407 1.32 23.95 8.17
C LEU A 407 2.78 24.42 8.30
N THR A 408 3.24 24.68 9.51
CA THR A 408 4.60 25.17 9.82
C THR A 408 5.49 24.11 10.47
N PHE A 409 4.96 22.89 10.64
CA PHE A 409 5.67 21.70 11.13
C PHE A 409 6.54 21.96 12.38
N GLN A 410 6.03 22.70 13.35
CA GLN A 410 6.75 23.17 14.54
C GLN A 410 6.68 22.15 15.68
N THR A 411 7.81 21.52 16.01
CA THR A 411 7.86 20.51 17.08
C THR A 411 7.81 21.10 18.49
N HIS A 412 8.20 22.36 18.69
CA HIS A 412 8.12 23.00 20.02
C HIS A 412 6.68 23.07 20.58
N ARG A 413 5.66 23.11 19.72
CA ARG A 413 4.24 23.09 20.15
C ARG A 413 3.88 21.77 20.83
N ILE A 414 4.50 20.68 20.40
CA ILE A 414 4.29 19.34 20.97
C ILE A 414 4.81 19.28 22.40
N GLN A 415 5.95 19.93 22.67
CA GLN A 415 6.54 19.97 24.02
C GLN A 415 5.61 20.62 25.06
N GLN A 416 4.69 21.49 24.64
CA GLN A 416 3.73 22.12 25.54
C GLN A 416 2.70 21.12 26.06
N LEU A 417 2.42 20.03 25.34
CA LEU A 417 1.48 18.99 25.75
C LEU A 417 2.13 17.96 26.70
N ARG A 418 3.46 18.01 26.86
CA ARG A 418 4.19 17.10 27.72
C ARG A 418 3.63 17.13 29.14
N ASP A 419 3.41 15.95 29.70
CA ASP A 419 2.90 15.73 31.07
C ASP A 419 1.50 16.33 31.34
N GLN A 420 0.76 16.78 30.30
CA GLN A 420 -0.61 17.27 30.44
C GLN A 420 -1.65 16.19 30.10
N PRO A 421 -2.82 16.15 30.77
CA PRO A 421 -3.93 15.34 30.28
C PRO A 421 -4.29 15.72 28.84
N LEU A 422 -4.44 14.72 27.96
CA LEU A 422 -4.70 14.91 26.54
C LEU A 422 -6.19 15.03 26.21
N ASP A 423 -7.09 14.50 27.05
CA ASP A 423 -8.53 14.51 26.79
C ASP A 423 -9.06 15.94 26.55
N ASP A 424 -9.90 16.11 25.53
CA ASP A 424 -10.53 17.38 25.12
C ASP A 424 -9.55 18.52 24.75
N ARG A 425 -8.26 18.23 24.58
CA ARG A 425 -7.25 19.22 24.19
C ARG A 425 -7.22 19.43 22.69
N LEU A 426 -6.94 20.67 22.28
CA LEU A 426 -6.60 20.96 20.89
C LEU A 426 -5.26 20.28 20.55
N ILE A 427 -5.31 19.33 19.62
CA ILE A 427 -4.14 18.66 19.07
C ILE A 427 -3.68 19.45 17.84
N HIS A 428 -2.73 20.37 18.06
CA HIS A 428 -2.15 21.21 17.03
C HIS A 428 -0.76 20.72 16.64
N THR A 429 -0.69 19.86 15.63
CA THR A 429 0.56 19.27 15.15
C THR A 429 0.39 18.71 13.73
N TYR A 430 1.29 17.86 13.28
CA TYR A 430 1.26 17.15 12.00
C TYR A 430 1.45 15.64 12.25
N CYS A 431 1.38 14.82 11.21
CA CYS A 431 1.32 13.36 11.35
C CYS A 431 2.46 12.76 12.20
N ALA A 432 3.73 13.06 11.91
CA ALA A 432 4.85 12.59 12.72
C ALA A 432 4.91 13.26 14.11
N GLY A 433 4.46 14.50 14.23
CA GLY A 433 4.30 15.17 15.51
C GLY A 433 3.30 14.48 16.44
N PHE A 434 2.25 13.87 15.90
CA PHE A 434 1.31 13.03 16.66
C PHE A 434 2.00 11.82 17.31
N LEU A 435 2.94 11.18 16.60
CA LEU A 435 3.77 10.11 17.18
C LEU A 435 4.62 10.62 18.34
N LEU A 436 5.19 11.81 18.20
CA LEU A 436 6.00 12.43 19.25
C LEU A 436 5.18 12.77 20.49
N ILE A 437 3.92 13.22 20.36
CA ILE A 437 3.01 13.36 21.51
C ILE A 437 2.89 12.02 22.23
N CYS A 438 2.58 10.94 21.51
CA CYS A 438 2.43 9.61 22.10
C CYS A 438 3.72 9.13 22.80
N ALA A 439 4.88 9.34 22.18
CA ALA A 439 6.19 9.01 22.73
C ALA A 439 6.51 9.77 24.03
N GLN A 440 6.25 11.09 24.06
CA GLN A 440 6.48 11.93 25.24
C GLN A 440 5.60 11.50 26.42
N HIS A 441 4.36 11.10 26.15
CA HIS A 441 3.45 10.56 27.16
C HIS A 441 3.88 9.19 27.72
N ALA A 442 4.75 8.47 27.01
CA ALA A 442 5.39 7.28 27.54
C ALA A 442 6.62 7.59 28.43
N SER A 443 6.90 8.88 28.71
CA SER A 443 8.02 9.37 29.53
C SER A 443 9.39 8.97 28.99
N ARG A 444 9.50 8.88 27.66
CA ARG A 444 10.74 8.56 26.95
C ARG A 444 11.24 9.78 26.17
N PRO A 445 12.56 9.92 25.98
CA PRO A 445 13.12 11.05 25.26
C PRO A 445 12.91 10.90 23.74
N ARG A 446 12.97 12.03 23.02
CA ARG A 446 12.67 12.11 21.57
C ARG A 446 13.65 11.30 20.72
N ASP A 447 14.94 11.34 21.09
CA ASP A 447 16.05 10.65 20.42
C ASP A 447 15.90 9.12 20.42
N GLU A 448 15.19 8.54 21.39
CA GLU A 448 14.85 7.11 21.36
C GLU A 448 13.96 6.73 20.18
N PHE A 449 13.11 7.62 19.67
CA PHE A 449 12.15 7.35 18.57
C PHE A 449 12.53 8.01 17.25
N PHE A 450 13.09 9.21 17.33
CA PHE A 450 13.54 9.98 16.20
C PHE A 450 15.00 10.35 16.50
N PRO A 451 15.98 9.57 16.00
CA PRO A 451 17.39 9.83 16.34
C PRO A 451 17.98 11.02 15.57
N PHE A 452 17.37 11.42 14.45
CA PHE A 452 17.90 12.46 13.57
C PHE A 452 17.09 13.75 13.60
N VAL A 453 17.77 14.87 13.42
CA VAL A 453 17.15 16.17 13.19
C VAL A 453 17.12 16.44 11.70
N GLU A 454 15.94 16.69 11.17
CA GLU A 454 15.76 16.92 9.74
C GLU A 454 15.66 18.41 9.42
N SER A 455 16.12 18.77 8.23
CA SER A 455 16.04 20.13 7.68
C SER A 455 15.50 20.07 6.25
N PRO A 456 15.04 21.19 5.66
CA PRO A 456 14.65 21.21 4.25
C PRO A 456 15.72 20.62 3.33
N ALA A 457 15.32 20.00 2.21
CA ALA A 457 16.21 19.33 1.24
C ALA A 457 17.27 20.25 0.55
N GLY A 458 17.34 21.53 0.91
CA GLY A 458 18.22 22.53 0.32
C GLY A 458 17.64 23.17 -0.95
N GLY A 459 18.49 23.94 -1.65
CA GLY A 459 18.10 24.66 -2.88
C GLY A 459 16.97 25.66 -2.66
N HIS A 460 15.99 25.68 -3.57
CA HIS A 460 14.80 26.53 -3.50
C HIS A 460 13.68 25.97 -2.60
N THR A 461 13.87 24.80 -1.98
CA THR A 461 12.81 24.11 -1.24
C THR A 461 12.20 24.98 -0.14
N ALA A 462 13.05 25.58 0.71
CA ALA A 462 12.57 26.41 1.82
C ALA A 462 11.80 27.64 1.32
N SER A 463 12.35 28.39 0.36
CA SER A 463 11.68 29.56 -0.22
C SER A 463 10.37 29.20 -0.92
N ASN A 464 10.32 28.05 -1.61
CA ASN A 464 9.11 27.58 -2.28
C ASN A 464 8.03 27.13 -1.29
N LEU A 465 8.41 26.55 -0.14
CA LEU A 465 7.47 26.27 0.93
C LEU A 465 6.88 27.57 1.50
N GLU A 466 7.72 28.60 1.70
CA GLU A 466 7.28 29.91 2.20
C GLU A 466 6.28 30.59 1.26
N THR A 467 6.40 30.46 -0.07
CA THR A 467 5.41 31.04 -1.01
C THR A 467 4.02 30.43 -0.83
N MET A 468 3.93 29.20 -0.31
CA MET A 468 2.68 28.53 0.05
C MET A 468 2.20 28.83 1.47
N GLY A 469 2.97 29.58 2.26
CA GLY A 469 2.73 29.77 3.70
C GLY A 469 3.11 28.55 4.55
N LEU A 470 3.95 27.66 4.02
CA LEU A 470 4.48 26.50 4.72
C LEU A 470 5.91 26.78 5.20
N SER A 471 6.34 26.13 6.27
CA SER A 471 7.73 26.15 6.71
C SER A 471 8.07 24.86 7.45
N ILE A 472 9.33 24.44 7.43
CA ILE A 472 9.80 23.31 8.23
C ILE A 472 10.43 23.90 9.50
N GLY A 473 9.87 23.57 10.66
CA GLY A 473 10.36 24.05 11.95
C GLY A 473 11.74 23.53 12.31
N GLU A 474 12.37 24.17 13.29
CA GLU A 474 13.56 23.61 13.94
C GLU A 474 13.21 22.29 14.61
N ASP A 475 14.15 21.33 14.60
CA ASP A 475 13.93 19.98 15.14
C ASP A 475 12.77 19.21 14.47
N PHE A 476 12.59 19.38 13.16
CA PHE A 476 11.58 18.64 12.39
C PHE A 476 11.83 17.12 12.46
N ILE A 477 10.73 16.37 12.46
CA ILE A 477 10.71 14.92 12.38
C ILE A 477 9.82 14.46 11.23
N SER A 478 10.30 13.58 10.37
CA SER A 478 9.46 12.96 9.34
C SER A 478 8.86 11.62 9.80
N PRO A 479 7.81 11.15 9.11
CA PRO A 479 7.40 9.75 9.16
C PRO A 479 8.54 8.75 8.94
N THR A 480 9.49 9.10 8.08
CA THR A 480 10.65 8.25 7.75
C THR A 480 11.61 8.16 8.93
N GLY A 481 11.84 9.25 9.67
CA GLY A 481 12.76 9.29 10.81
C GLY A 481 12.47 8.20 11.87
N ALA A 482 11.20 7.86 12.07
CA ALA A 482 10.76 6.85 13.04
C ALA A 482 11.33 5.44 12.78
N ILE A 483 11.65 5.10 11.53
CA ILE A 483 12.14 3.74 11.19
C ILE A 483 13.53 3.48 11.78
N PHE A 484 14.32 4.52 12.03
CA PHE A 484 15.68 4.44 12.52
C PHE A 484 15.78 4.29 14.04
N SER A 485 14.65 4.33 14.77
CA SER A 485 14.68 4.10 16.21
C SER A 485 15.27 2.72 16.53
N PRO A 486 16.34 2.64 17.36
CA PRO A 486 16.90 1.35 17.79
C PRO A 486 15.99 0.61 18.77
N ARG A 487 15.00 1.30 19.36
CA ARG A 487 14.03 0.75 20.32
C ARG A 487 12.75 0.24 19.65
N MET A 488 12.57 0.51 18.36
CA MET A 488 11.39 0.11 17.60
C MET A 488 11.71 -1.05 16.66
N ARG A 489 11.07 -2.20 16.91
CA ARG A 489 11.15 -3.39 16.06
C ARG A 489 10.06 -3.38 14.99
N ILE A 490 10.39 -3.73 13.76
CA ILE A 490 9.39 -4.01 12.74
C ILE A 490 8.66 -5.30 13.15
N VAL A 491 7.36 -5.21 13.42
CA VAL A 491 6.50 -6.36 13.78
C VAL A 491 5.60 -6.80 12.65
N GLY A 492 5.53 -5.98 11.59
CA GLY A 492 4.67 -6.22 10.46
C GLY A 492 5.01 -5.35 9.29
N ARG A 493 4.73 -5.84 8.09
CA ARG A 493 4.77 -5.02 6.88
C ARG A 493 3.84 -5.58 5.83
N ARG A 494 3.39 -4.70 4.94
CA ARG A 494 2.74 -5.06 3.68
C ARG A 494 3.66 -4.67 2.55
N GLU A 495 4.04 -5.66 1.76
CA GLU A 495 4.78 -5.42 0.54
C GLU A 495 3.92 -4.69 -0.49
N PRO A 496 4.50 -3.76 -1.27
CA PRO A 496 3.76 -3.10 -2.31
C PRO A 496 3.35 -4.14 -3.34
N MET A 497 2.09 -4.08 -3.79
CA MET A 497 1.76 -4.64 -5.10
C MET A 497 2.17 -3.59 -6.13
N TYR A 498 3.01 -4.00 -7.08
CA TYR A 498 3.43 -3.11 -8.13
C TYR A 498 2.27 -2.85 -9.09
N ASP A 499 1.86 -1.60 -9.17
CA ASP A 499 0.86 -1.12 -10.13
C ASP A 499 1.58 -0.14 -11.08
N PRO A 500 1.67 -0.43 -12.39
CA PRO A 500 2.33 0.45 -13.34
C PRO A 500 1.75 1.88 -13.37
N ALA A 501 0.45 2.01 -13.08
CA ALA A 501 -0.22 3.30 -12.97
C ALA A 501 0.36 4.14 -11.82
N ARG A 502 0.85 3.49 -10.76
CA ARG A 502 1.52 4.14 -9.62
C ARG A 502 2.96 4.51 -9.90
N GLU A 503 3.66 3.76 -10.74
CA GLU A 503 5.01 4.17 -11.19
C GLU A 503 4.94 5.54 -11.86
N VAL A 504 3.92 5.75 -12.71
CA VAL A 504 3.66 7.07 -13.32
C VAL A 504 3.41 8.14 -12.25
N GLN A 505 2.55 7.85 -11.27
CA GLN A 505 2.22 8.78 -10.20
C GLN A 505 3.44 9.15 -9.34
N GLU A 506 4.20 8.16 -8.86
CA GLU A 506 5.38 8.36 -8.02
C GLU A 506 6.47 9.12 -8.78
N ALA A 507 6.73 8.78 -10.04
CA ALA A 507 7.71 9.47 -10.86
C ALA A 507 7.34 10.95 -11.14
N ILE A 508 6.06 11.28 -11.28
CA ILE A 508 5.60 12.67 -11.42
C ILE A 508 5.76 13.43 -10.10
N TYR A 509 5.37 12.84 -8.96
CA TYR A 509 5.60 13.48 -7.65
C TYR A 509 7.09 13.70 -7.36
N ASP A 510 7.92 12.72 -7.70
CA ASP A 510 9.37 12.80 -7.58
C ASP A 510 9.96 13.92 -8.45
N ALA A 511 9.47 14.04 -9.69
CA ALA A 511 9.86 15.11 -10.59
C ALA A 511 9.45 16.49 -10.05
N PHE A 512 8.23 16.64 -9.54
CA PHE A 512 7.79 17.88 -8.90
C PHE A 512 8.71 18.27 -7.74
N ALA A 513 9.04 17.32 -6.86
CA ALA A 513 9.92 17.61 -5.73
C ALA A 513 11.37 17.90 -6.14
N ALA A 514 11.89 17.25 -7.19
CA ALA A 514 13.19 17.61 -7.77
C ALA A 514 13.20 19.03 -8.34
N ARG A 515 12.09 19.47 -8.95
CA ARG A 515 11.92 20.85 -9.43
C ARG A 515 11.78 21.86 -8.29
N MET A 516 11.11 21.50 -7.19
CA MET A 516 11.06 22.32 -5.98
C MET A 516 12.44 22.66 -5.40
N ILE A 517 13.43 21.78 -5.57
CA ILE A 517 14.82 22.02 -5.15
C ILE A 517 15.54 22.96 -6.14
N SER A 518 15.31 22.76 -7.44
CA SER A 518 16.13 23.36 -8.52
C SER A 518 15.55 24.64 -9.13
N HIS A 519 14.26 24.93 -8.97
CA HIS A 519 13.56 26.03 -9.61
C HIS A 519 12.63 26.77 -8.63
N PRO A 520 12.35 28.07 -8.83
CA PRO A 520 11.33 28.79 -8.06
C PRO A 520 9.92 28.30 -8.42
N LEU A 521 9.04 28.20 -7.42
CA LEU A 521 7.66 27.75 -7.58
C LEU A 521 6.73 28.91 -7.95
N ASN A 522 6.12 28.82 -9.14
CA ASN A 522 5.17 29.78 -9.69
C ASN A 522 3.87 29.04 -10.10
N PRO A 523 2.97 28.72 -9.16
CA PRO A 523 1.77 27.96 -9.48
C PRO A 523 0.81 28.77 -10.35
N SER A 524 0.23 28.12 -11.36
CA SER A 524 -0.77 28.70 -12.27
C SER A 524 -2.18 28.19 -11.93
N PRO A 525 -2.89 28.84 -10.97
CA PRO A 525 -4.22 28.45 -10.55
C PRO A 525 -5.27 28.72 -11.63
N ASP A 526 -6.29 27.85 -11.71
CA ASP A 526 -7.50 28.15 -12.46
C ASP A 526 -8.38 29.21 -11.73
N LEU A 527 -9.46 29.64 -12.37
CA LEU A 527 -10.38 30.64 -11.82
C LEU A 527 -10.95 30.22 -10.46
N ARG A 528 -11.25 28.94 -10.26
CA ARG A 528 -11.84 28.42 -9.02
C ARG A 528 -10.82 28.41 -7.90
N GLN A 529 -9.60 27.98 -8.18
CA GLN A 529 -8.47 27.97 -7.25
C GLN A 529 -8.08 29.38 -6.84
N ALA A 530 -8.00 30.32 -7.79
CA ALA A 530 -7.74 31.73 -7.54
C ALA A 530 -8.85 32.36 -6.67
N LEU A 531 -10.12 32.09 -6.99
CA LEU A 531 -11.25 32.56 -6.18
C LEU A 531 -11.19 32.02 -4.75
N ARG A 532 -10.85 30.74 -4.55
CA ARG A 532 -10.66 30.17 -3.20
C ARG A 532 -9.58 30.92 -2.42
N GLN A 533 -8.43 31.18 -3.04
CA GLN A 533 -7.35 31.92 -2.38
C GLN A 533 -7.77 33.34 -2.01
N GLN A 534 -8.48 34.05 -2.90
CA GLN A 534 -9.01 35.38 -2.62
C GLN A 534 -10.02 35.37 -1.47
N LEU A 535 -10.95 34.42 -1.45
CA LEU A 535 -11.92 34.26 -0.36
C LEU A 535 -11.23 33.95 0.97
N ALA A 536 -10.20 33.11 0.96
CA ALA A 536 -9.41 32.80 2.15
C ALA A 536 -8.65 34.03 2.67
N ALA A 537 -8.01 34.80 1.79
CA ALA A 537 -7.35 36.05 2.14
C ALA A 537 -8.34 37.06 2.75
N MET A 538 -9.54 37.20 2.15
CA MET A 538 -10.61 38.05 2.70
C MET A 538 -11.14 37.59 4.06
N ALA A 539 -11.00 36.31 4.40
CA ALA A 539 -11.48 35.75 5.66
C ALA A 539 -10.65 36.25 6.85
N LYS A 540 -9.38 36.61 6.64
CA LYS A 540 -8.48 37.13 7.69
C LYS A 540 -9.09 38.27 8.51
N ASP A 541 -9.84 39.14 7.84
CA ASP A 541 -10.48 40.31 8.47
C ASP A 541 -11.99 40.12 8.72
N LYS A 542 -12.55 38.93 8.44
CA LYS A 542 -13.99 38.66 8.47
C LYS A 542 -14.32 37.36 9.22
N PRO A 543 -14.57 37.43 10.55
CA PRO A 543 -14.81 36.23 11.37
C PRO A 543 -15.98 35.34 10.91
N TRP A 544 -17.03 35.91 10.31
CA TRP A 544 -18.13 35.11 9.78
C TRP A 544 -17.71 34.29 8.55
N LEU A 545 -16.80 34.82 7.73
CA LEU A 545 -16.28 34.15 6.54
C LEU A 545 -15.28 33.05 6.93
N THR A 546 -14.40 33.30 7.92
CA THR A 546 -13.51 32.28 8.49
C THR A 546 -14.31 31.07 8.97
N ARG A 547 -15.35 31.29 9.77
CA ARG A 547 -16.22 30.22 10.28
C ARG A 547 -16.91 29.45 9.17
N ALA A 548 -17.43 30.16 8.16
CA ALA A 548 -18.08 29.53 7.02
C ALA A 548 -17.10 28.66 6.21
N LEU A 549 -15.92 29.19 5.89
CA LEU A 549 -14.90 28.47 5.13
C LEU A 549 -14.32 27.30 5.92
N ALA A 550 -13.99 27.48 7.20
CA ALA A 550 -13.49 26.43 8.07
C ALA A 550 -14.50 25.26 8.16
N ARG A 551 -15.78 25.57 8.37
CA ARG A 551 -16.85 24.57 8.42
C ARG A 551 -17.04 23.82 7.10
N VAL A 552 -17.04 24.53 5.95
CA VAL A 552 -17.20 23.89 4.63
C VAL A 552 -16.03 22.98 4.29
N ASN A 553 -14.82 23.32 4.74
CA ASN A 553 -13.61 22.53 4.48
C ASN A 553 -13.29 21.53 5.61
N GLN A 554 -14.11 21.48 6.67
CA GLN A 554 -13.91 20.62 7.85
C GLN A 554 -12.52 20.78 8.50
N VAL A 555 -12.08 22.03 8.64
CA VAL A 555 -10.81 22.39 9.31
C VAL A 555 -11.07 23.28 10.53
N SER A 556 -10.07 23.41 11.40
CA SER A 556 -10.11 24.33 12.54
C SER A 556 -10.37 25.78 12.10
N GLU A 557 -11.21 26.51 12.85
CA GLU A 557 -11.44 27.95 12.65
C GLU A 557 -10.17 28.79 12.93
N GLN A 558 -9.19 28.22 13.63
CA GLN A 558 -7.91 28.84 13.96
C GLN A 558 -6.81 28.51 12.93
N MET A 559 -7.11 27.72 11.91
CA MET A 559 -6.18 27.43 10.82
C MET A 559 -5.91 28.70 10.00
N ASP A 560 -4.66 28.89 9.57
CA ASP A 560 -4.35 29.90 8.55
C ASP A 560 -4.98 29.47 7.21
N LEU A 561 -6.19 29.96 6.96
CA LEU A 561 -6.96 29.62 5.78
C LEU A 561 -6.29 30.09 4.48
N GLU A 562 -5.48 31.15 4.54
CA GLU A 562 -4.77 31.66 3.37
C GLU A 562 -3.63 30.71 2.98
N ALA A 563 -2.79 30.33 3.94
CA ALA A 563 -1.75 29.32 3.73
C ALA A 563 -2.35 27.97 3.31
N ALA A 564 -3.42 27.53 3.98
CA ALA A 564 -4.14 26.31 3.62
C ALA A 564 -4.67 26.36 2.18
N ALA A 565 -5.25 27.49 1.74
CA ALA A 565 -5.75 27.66 0.38
C ALA A 565 -4.63 27.67 -0.67
N LYS A 566 -3.47 28.26 -0.36
CA LYS A 566 -2.27 28.24 -1.23
C LYS A 566 -1.73 26.82 -1.39
N ALA A 567 -1.48 26.13 -0.27
CA ALA A 567 -1.02 24.74 -0.27
C ALA A 567 -2.03 23.82 -0.98
N ALA A 568 -3.33 23.96 -0.70
CA ALA A 568 -4.37 23.17 -1.36
C ALA A 568 -4.41 23.39 -2.88
N THR A 569 -4.12 24.60 -3.37
CA THR A 569 -4.03 24.87 -4.81
C THR A 569 -2.87 24.12 -5.44
N VAL A 570 -1.69 24.15 -4.82
CA VAL A 570 -0.52 23.43 -5.35
C VAL A 570 -0.78 21.93 -5.38
N ILE A 571 -1.30 21.37 -4.29
CA ILE A 571 -1.64 19.94 -4.21
C ILE A 571 -2.69 19.57 -5.26
N GLU A 572 -3.75 20.38 -5.44
CA GLU A 572 -4.80 20.09 -6.43
C GLU A 572 -4.30 20.13 -7.87
N ILE A 573 -3.46 21.10 -8.25
CA ILE A 573 -2.88 21.16 -9.59
C ILE A 573 -1.99 19.94 -9.81
N LEU A 574 -1.17 19.58 -8.83
CA LEU A 574 -0.27 18.44 -8.89
C LEU A 574 -1.06 17.12 -9.01
N ASP A 575 -2.08 16.93 -8.18
CA ASP A 575 -2.97 15.77 -8.23
C ASP A 575 -3.74 15.70 -9.55
N GLN A 576 -4.17 16.83 -10.13
CA GLN A 576 -4.80 16.84 -11.46
C GLN A 576 -3.85 16.32 -12.55
N ILE A 577 -2.59 16.75 -12.55
CA ILE A 577 -1.57 16.31 -13.50
C ILE A 577 -1.27 14.82 -13.33
N VAL A 578 -1.08 14.38 -12.08
CA VAL A 578 -0.84 12.99 -11.71
C VAL A 578 -2.02 12.10 -12.13
N GLN A 579 -3.24 12.46 -11.73
CA GLN A 579 -4.44 11.66 -12.03
C GLN A 579 -4.72 11.62 -13.52
N SER A 580 -4.54 12.72 -14.25
CA SER A 580 -4.68 12.74 -15.70
C SER A 580 -3.66 11.81 -16.36
N SER A 581 -2.39 11.89 -15.98
CA SER A 581 -1.32 11.05 -16.56
C SER A 581 -1.55 9.56 -16.25
N LEU A 582 -1.99 9.24 -15.04
CA LEU A 582 -2.34 7.89 -14.61
C LEU A 582 -3.52 7.32 -15.41
N GLN A 583 -4.59 8.10 -15.58
CA GLN A 583 -5.78 7.68 -16.32
C GLN A 583 -5.48 7.49 -17.80
N GLU A 584 -4.70 8.39 -18.40
CA GLU A 584 -4.26 8.30 -19.79
C GLU A 584 -3.35 7.09 -20.02
N PHE A 585 -2.40 6.82 -19.11
CA PHE A 585 -1.59 5.60 -19.12
C PHE A 585 -2.47 4.34 -19.08
N THR A 586 -3.38 4.26 -18.12
CA THR A 586 -4.24 3.09 -17.92
C THR A 586 -5.11 2.82 -19.15
N ALA A 587 -5.67 3.89 -19.72
CA ALA A 587 -6.50 3.81 -20.92
C ALA A 587 -5.69 3.41 -22.16
N ALA A 588 -4.49 3.96 -22.35
CA ALA A 588 -3.61 3.60 -23.45
C ALA A 588 -3.10 2.17 -23.36
N HIS A 589 -2.62 1.74 -22.19
CA HIS A 589 -2.18 0.37 -21.96
C HIS A 589 -3.30 -0.62 -22.25
N SER A 590 -4.50 -0.37 -21.71
CA SER A 590 -5.68 -1.22 -21.98
C SER A 590 -6.04 -1.25 -23.46
N ALA A 591 -5.98 -0.11 -24.17
CA ALA A 591 -6.31 -0.03 -25.59
C ALA A 591 -5.30 -0.77 -26.49
N ILE A 592 -4.01 -0.74 -26.16
CA ILE A 592 -2.97 -1.42 -26.94
C ILE A 592 -3.00 -2.92 -26.67
N VAL A 593 -3.11 -3.34 -25.40
CA VAL A 593 -3.25 -4.76 -25.04
C VAL A 593 -4.50 -5.36 -25.69
N ALA A 594 -5.56 -4.57 -25.85
CA ALA A 594 -6.78 -4.94 -26.56
C ALA A 594 -6.69 -4.83 -28.11
N ALA A 595 -5.56 -4.43 -28.70
CA ALA A 595 -5.44 -4.36 -30.17
C ALA A 595 -5.74 -5.70 -30.90
N PRO A 596 -5.40 -6.89 -30.34
CA PRO A 596 -5.76 -8.17 -30.94
C PRO A 596 -7.23 -8.59 -30.78
N LEU A 597 -8.12 -7.73 -30.26
CA LEU A 597 -9.52 -8.09 -30.00
C LEU A 597 -10.19 -8.78 -31.19
N GLU A 598 -10.55 -10.05 -31.00
CA GLU A 598 -11.39 -10.83 -31.90
C GLU A 598 -12.76 -10.14 -32.10
N ASP A 599 -13.40 -10.40 -33.25
CA ASP A 599 -14.69 -9.80 -33.61
C ASP A 599 -15.77 -9.99 -32.53
N ALA A 600 -15.70 -11.10 -31.77
CA ALA A 600 -16.62 -11.42 -30.69
C ALA A 600 -16.53 -10.44 -29.50
N ALA A 601 -15.32 -9.96 -29.17
CA ALA A 601 -15.14 -9.02 -28.07
C ALA A 601 -15.48 -7.57 -28.50
N ARG A 602 -15.24 -7.23 -29.78
CA ARG A 602 -15.70 -5.97 -30.38
C ARG A 602 -17.23 -5.89 -30.44
N ALA A 603 -17.92 -7.01 -30.65
CA ALA A 603 -19.38 -7.07 -30.70
C ALA A 603 -20.06 -6.69 -29.37
N GLN A 604 -19.35 -6.75 -28.24
CA GLN A 604 -19.88 -6.38 -26.91
C GLN A 604 -19.59 -4.92 -26.53
N MET A 605 -18.84 -4.18 -27.35
CA MET A 605 -18.46 -2.79 -27.11
C MET A 605 -19.38 -1.82 -27.84
N ASN A 606 -19.68 -0.67 -27.23
CA ASN A 606 -20.40 0.40 -27.91
C ASN A 606 -19.46 1.24 -28.82
N ALA A 607 -20.04 2.04 -29.72
CA ALA A 607 -19.28 2.83 -30.69
C ALA A 607 -18.32 3.83 -30.02
N GLU A 608 -18.69 4.39 -28.87
CA GLU A 608 -17.85 5.33 -28.11
C GLU A 608 -16.60 4.65 -27.54
N GLN A 609 -16.76 3.45 -26.98
CA GLN A 609 -15.65 2.63 -26.47
C GLN A 609 -14.68 2.25 -27.59
N ILE A 610 -15.19 1.84 -28.75
CA ILE A 610 -14.38 1.51 -29.93
C ILE A 610 -13.61 2.75 -30.39
N ALA A 611 -14.28 3.90 -30.54
CA ALA A 611 -13.64 5.15 -30.95
C ALA A 611 -12.55 5.59 -29.96
N ARG A 612 -12.78 5.42 -28.65
CA ARG A 612 -11.79 5.73 -27.61
C ARG A 612 -10.56 4.81 -27.69
N ILE A 613 -10.75 3.50 -27.88
CA ILE A 613 -9.64 2.55 -28.08
C ILE A 613 -8.83 2.92 -29.32
N GLN A 614 -9.50 3.16 -30.45
CA GLN A 614 -8.84 3.56 -31.70
C GLN A 614 -8.06 4.88 -31.54
N ALA A 615 -8.59 5.84 -30.79
CA ALA A 615 -7.91 7.09 -30.52
C ALA A 615 -6.59 6.88 -29.74
N TYR A 616 -6.58 6.02 -28.72
CA TYR A 616 -5.34 5.68 -28.00
C TYR A 616 -4.35 4.89 -28.86
N GLN A 617 -4.85 3.94 -29.66
CA GLN A 617 -4.00 3.19 -30.59
C GLN A 617 -3.35 4.11 -31.64
N ALA A 618 -4.09 5.09 -32.15
CA ALA A 618 -3.58 6.08 -33.09
C ALA A 618 -2.52 7.04 -32.48
N ARG A 619 -2.53 7.24 -31.16
CA ARG A 619 -1.49 8.02 -30.46
C ARG A 619 -0.18 7.23 -30.28
N HIS A 620 -0.26 5.90 -30.29
CA HIS A 620 0.87 5.00 -30.04
C HIS A 620 1.05 3.99 -31.20
N PRO A 621 1.15 4.44 -32.46
CA PRO A 621 1.08 3.54 -33.62
C PRO A 621 2.24 2.53 -33.65
N GLU A 622 3.44 2.94 -33.24
CA GLU A 622 4.63 2.08 -33.19
C GLU A 622 4.47 0.96 -32.15
N LEU A 623 3.98 1.29 -30.95
CA LEU A 623 3.74 0.32 -29.88
C LEU A 623 2.63 -0.67 -30.26
N VAL A 624 1.56 -0.20 -30.91
CA VAL A 624 0.50 -1.06 -31.43
C VAL A 624 1.04 -2.01 -32.49
N GLN A 625 1.86 -1.50 -33.42
CA GLN A 625 2.48 -2.31 -34.46
C GLN A 625 3.40 -3.37 -33.85
N GLN A 626 4.28 -2.99 -32.93
CA GLN A 626 5.21 -3.91 -32.28
C GLN A 626 4.48 -4.95 -31.42
N TRP A 627 3.44 -4.54 -30.69
CA TRP A 627 2.60 -5.43 -29.90
C TRP A 627 1.89 -6.45 -30.78
N THR A 628 1.26 -6.00 -31.86
CA THR A 628 0.57 -6.87 -32.82
C THR A 628 1.53 -7.81 -33.54
N ALA A 629 2.73 -7.32 -33.87
CA ALA A 629 3.79 -8.11 -34.50
C ALA A 629 4.58 -8.99 -33.51
N ARG A 630 4.26 -8.92 -32.20
CA ARG A 630 4.94 -9.64 -31.11
C ARG A 630 6.45 -9.38 -31.04
N THR A 631 6.88 -8.17 -31.40
CA THR A 631 8.29 -7.75 -31.36
C THR A 631 8.64 -6.94 -30.11
N ILE A 632 7.67 -6.68 -29.25
CA ILE A 632 7.84 -6.02 -27.94
C ILE A 632 7.30 -6.92 -26.83
N SER A 633 8.00 -7.02 -25.72
CA SER A 633 7.51 -7.74 -24.54
C SER A 633 6.42 -6.94 -23.82
N ALA A 634 5.58 -7.61 -23.02
CA ALA A 634 4.58 -6.93 -22.19
C ALA A 634 5.24 -5.94 -21.20
N ARG A 635 6.44 -6.28 -20.69
CA ARG A 635 7.24 -5.37 -19.88
C ARG A 635 7.67 -4.14 -20.67
N ASP A 636 8.25 -4.32 -21.84
CA ASP A 636 8.80 -3.21 -22.61
C ASP A 636 7.70 -2.27 -23.08
N LEU A 637 6.54 -2.81 -23.48
CA LEU A 637 5.34 -2.03 -23.77
C LEU A 637 4.96 -1.16 -22.56
N ARG A 638 4.87 -1.79 -21.38
CA ARG A 638 4.59 -1.09 -20.12
C ARG A 638 5.62 0.01 -19.83
N MET A 639 6.91 -0.31 -19.88
CA MET A 639 7.99 0.64 -19.59
C MET A 639 7.98 1.84 -20.54
N GLN A 640 7.78 1.61 -21.84
CA GLN A 640 7.70 2.68 -22.83
C GLN A 640 6.48 3.58 -22.60
N LEU A 641 5.31 3.00 -22.28
CA LEU A 641 4.12 3.78 -21.92
C LEU A 641 4.32 4.56 -20.62
N VAL A 642 4.87 3.95 -19.58
CA VAL A 642 5.18 4.64 -18.31
C VAL A 642 6.09 5.84 -18.60
N ASN A 643 7.21 5.63 -19.31
CA ASN A 643 8.15 6.69 -19.65
C ASN A 643 7.47 7.84 -20.42
N HIS A 644 6.62 7.51 -21.40
CA HIS A 644 5.87 8.50 -22.16
C HIS A 644 4.95 9.35 -21.27
N TYR A 645 4.14 8.72 -20.42
CA TYR A 645 3.18 9.43 -19.57
C TYR A 645 3.84 10.16 -18.40
N VAL A 646 4.99 9.69 -17.91
CA VAL A 646 5.84 10.43 -16.97
C VAL A 646 6.39 11.69 -17.63
N GLN A 647 6.94 11.60 -18.85
CA GLN A 647 7.46 12.76 -19.58
C GLN A 647 6.35 13.79 -19.86
N LEU A 648 5.16 13.33 -20.26
CA LEU A 648 4.00 14.21 -20.46
C LEU A 648 3.60 14.90 -19.15
N GLY A 649 3.55 14.15 -18.04
CA GLY A 649 3.30 14.71 -16.72
C GLY A 649 4.34 15.75 -16.31
N GLN A 650 5.63 15.48 -16.53
CA GLN A 650 6.72 16.43 -16.26
C GLN A 650 6.59 17.72 -17.08
N GLN A 651 6.24 17.63 -18.36
CA GLN A 651 5.97 18.81 -19.19
C GLN A 651 4.80 19.65 -18.64
N GLN A 652 3.75 18.98 -18.15
CA GLN A 652 2.62 19.67 -17.52
C GLN A 652 3.02 20.32 -16.19
N LEU A 653 3.88 19.67 -15.39
CA LEU A 653 4.44 20.27 -14.17
C LEU A 653 5.20 21.54 -14.49
N ASP A 654 6.13 21.48 -15.46
CA ASP A 654 6.92 22.63 -15.87
C ASP A 654 6.01 23.77 -16.32
N ALA A 655 5.01 23.48 -17.17
CA ALA A 655 4.06 24.49 -17.65
C ALA A 655 3.16 25.11 -16.55
N ARG A 656 2.83 24.35 -15.49
CA ARG A 656 1.87 24.78 -14.45
C ARG A 656 2.52 25.32 -13.19
N PHE A 657 3.80 25.04 -12.95
CA PHE A 657 4.51 25.40 -11.72
C PHE A 657 5.85 26.08 -11.93
N PHE A 658 6.56 25.79 -13.02
CA PHE A 658 7.98 26.16 -13.18
C PHE A 658 8.25 26.86 -14.51
N ALA A 659 7.21 27.51 -15.08
CA ALA A 659 7.37 28.33 -16.27
C ALA A 659 8.29 29.51 -15.98
N GLU A 660 9.19 29.80 -16.92
CA GLU A 660 10.12 30.94 -16.87
C GLU A 660 9.43 32.30 -17.05
#